data_AF-A0A316H403-F1
#
_entry.id   AF-A0A316H403-F1
#
_cell.length_a   1.000
_cell.length_b   1.000
_cell.length_c   1.000
_cell.angle_alpha   90.00
_cell.angle_beta   90.00
_cell.angle_gamma   90.00
#
_symmetry.space_group_name_H-M   'P 1'
#
loop_
_entity.id
_entity.type
_entity.pdbx_description
1 polymer ?
#
loop_
_entity_poly.entity_id
_entity_poly.type
_entity_poly.pdbx_seq_one_letter_code
_entity_poly.pdbx_strand_id
1 'polypeptide(L)'
;MFLASAVVLGVVAAWMIAAGVLMHGLGIRFRQALLYLPLKLIYRVDDGALRQARAADAPVIYVVSHQSRIEPALMLCLLPEDTLHILDEASARAHWLEPWRELGRTIAFNAEHVFVSRRLVRVLRGKGRLAVYLPDTVEPDVKSFRLFRAVARIAMQADARIVPIFVSGARHLPFSLTPAERAPRRWFPRLSIAALAPMTMADLIQRAGYSQTTTANALFDRCAEARLAGTDLDRGVFYSMCDAASRFGASRPIIEDVFSGSLSYRKLLTGARVLGRRFEAMSSPGEAVGVLLPNANGVVLTMLGLISASRVAAMINYTAGAANVASAVKTAAIKTIVSSRAFVAKADLGDVVAAAEQAGARMIWLEELRDSVSAFEKLAAALQWRRALYQQDASKPAVILFTSGSEGTPKAVVLSHRNLVANAMQAEARITISPADKLFNVLPVFHSFGLTGGTILPLLTGVRLFLYPSPLHYKLIPDVARKIRPTIMFGTDTFLAAYARTAEDGDFSSLRFVVAGAEPVRAETRRIWRERFGAEIIEGFGLTEAAPVVAVNTATHGRDGTVGRLLPGMRMRLEEIDGVAEGGQLWLLGPNLMMGYMTADRPGELQPLEGWHDTGDIVSVDREGFITIRGRAKRFAKIAGEMVSLGAVEMLVQALWPEERHAAVAVPDKRRGERIVLVTTAGNADPETLRLYGKQAGATELMVPHDIIKVSEIPVLGSGKTDYVTARRMALDQLGLAA
;
A
#
# COMPACT_ATOMS: atom_id res chain seq x y z
N MET A 1 -27.73 50.04 23.59
CA MET A 1 -28.59 48.87 23.91
C MET A 1 -29.36 48.36 22.69
N PHE A 2 -30.21 49.15 22.04
CA PHE A 2 -31.01 48.70 20.87
C PHE A 2 -30.20 48.05 19.74
N LEU A 3 -29.05 48.63 19.36
CA LEU A 3 -28.19 48.07 18.32
C LEU A 3 -27.61 46.68 18.71
N ALA A 4 -27.20 46.51 19.96
CA ALA A 4 -26.68 45.23 20.45
C ALA A 4 -27.78 44.15 20.49
N SER A 5 -28.99 44.51 20.93
CA SER A 5 -30.15 43.61 20.92
C SER A 5 -30.57 43.22 19.50
N ALA A 6 -30.57 44.16 18.55
CA ALA A 6 -30.87 43.88 17.15
C ALA A 6 -29.83 42.96 16.49
N VAL A 7 -28.54 43.15 16.79
CA VAL A 7 -27.46 42.27 16.30
C VAL A 7 -27.60 40.86 16.88
N VAL A 8 -27.86 40.73 18.19
CA VAL A 8 -28.10 39.42 18.82
C VAL A 8 -29.31 38.72 18.21
N LEU A 9 -30.43 39.43 18.02
CA LEU A 9 -31.63 38.88 17.40
C LEU A 9 -31.38 38.44 15.95
N GLY A 10 -30.62 39.23 15.19
CA GLY A 10 -30.20 38.90 13.83
C GLY A 10 -29.33 37.64 13.76
N VAL A 11 -28.36 37.49 14.68
CA VAL A 11 -27.52 36.29 14.78
C VAL A 11 -28.34 35.07 15.14
N VAL A 12 -29.26 35.17 16.10
CA VAL A 12 -30.17 34.07 16.47
C VAL A 12 -31.05 33.68 15.29
N ALA A 13 -31.65 34.65 14.59
CA ALA A 13 -32.45 34.39 13.41
C ALA A 13 -31.65 33.68 12.31
N ALA A 14 -30.44 34.14 12.01
CA ALA A 14 -29.54 33.49 11.06
C ALA A 14 -29.17 32.06 11.48
N TRP A 15 -28.95 31.83 12.78
CA TRP A 15 -28.67 30.50 13.34
C TRP A 15 -29.84 29.54 13.16
N MET A 16 -31.06 30.02 13.44
CA MET A 16 -32.29 29.24 13.29
C MET A 16 -32.55 28.89 11.82
N ILE A 17 -32.32 29.84 10.90
CA ILE A 17 -32.42 29.61 9.45
C ILE A 17 -31.39 28.57 9.00
N ALA A 18 -30.12 28.71 9.39
CA ALA A 18 -29.07 27.76 9.04
C ALA A 18 -29.35 26.34 9.57
N ALA A 19 -29.88 26.23 10.80
CA ALA A 19 -30.35 24.96 11.34
C ALA A 19 -31.54 24.39 10.54
N GLY A 20 -32.47 25.22 10.09
CA GLY A 20 -33.56 24.82 9.19
C GLY A 20 -33.06 24.27 7.85
N VAL A 21 -32.03 24.89 7.26
CA VAL A 21 -31.38 24.40 6.04
C VAL A 21 -30.73 23.04 6.27
N LEU A 22 -29.99 22.86 7.37
CA LEU A 22 -29.38 21.57 7.72
C LEU A 22 -30.44 20.49 8.00
N MET A 23 -31.53 20.86 8.68
CA MET A 23 -32.66 19.99 8.97
C MET A 23 -33.23 19.38 7.68
N HIS A 24 -33.54 20.22 6.69
CA HIS A 24 -34.08 19.77 5.41
C HIS A 24 -33.02 19.05 4.55
N GLY A 25 -31.81 19.58 4.49
CA GLY A 25 -30.72 19.02 3.68
C GLY A 25 -30.28 17.63 4.14
N LEU A 26 -30.20 17.40 5.45
CA LEU A 26 -29.79 16.11 6.02
C LEU A 26 -30.97 15.20 6.37
N GLY A 27 -32.18 15.75 6.52
CA GLY A 27 -33.37 15.03 6.99
C GLY A 27 -33.35 14.76 8.50
N ILE A 28 -32.62 15.56 9.28
CA ILE A 28 -32.51 15.43 10.75
C ILE A 28 -33.60 16.27 11.42
N ARG A 29 -33.86 16.11 12.72
CA ARG A 29 -34.79 17.00 13.42
C ARG A 29 -34.16 18.36 13.71
N PHE A 30 -34.99 19.36 13.97
CA PHE A 30 -34.53 20.73 14.23
C PHE A 30 -33.58 20.82 15.43
N ARG A 31 -33.85 20.07 16.52
CA ARG A 31 -32.96 20.02 17.70
C ARG A 31 -31.59 19.42 17.38
N GLN A 32 -31.56 18.35 16.60
CA GLN A 32 -30.32 17.76 16.10
C GLN A 32 -29.53 18.76 15.25
N ALA A 33 -30.22 19.49 14.35
CA ALA A 33 -29.61 20.51 13.49
C ALA A 33 -29.01 21.68 14.29
N LEU A 34 -29.69 22.14 15.34
CA LEU A 34 -29.19 23.20 16.22
C LEU A 34 -27.87 22.82 16.91
N LEU A 35 -27.79 21.59 17.44
CA LEU A 35 -26.57 21.10 18.10
C LEU A 35 -25.47 20.69 17.11
N TYR A 36 -25.83 20.40 15.85
CA TYR A 36 -24.88 20.06 14.80
C TYR A 36 -24.24 21.29 14.14
N LEU A 37 -25.00 22.37 13.94
CA LEU A 37 -24.55 23.58 13.27
C LEU A 37 -23.19 24.13 13.77
N PRO A 38 -22.90 24.24 15.08
CA PRO A 38 -21.59 24.72 15.52
C PRO A 38 -20.46 23.76 15.12
N LEU A 39 -20.69 22.44 15.20
CA LEU A 39 -19.73 21.43 14.76
C LEU A 39 -19.49 21.52 13.24
N LYS A 40 -20.55 21.66 12.46
CA LYS A 40 -20.50 21.84 11.00
C LYS A 40 -19.68 23.06 10.61
N LEU A 41 -19.87 24.21 11.27
CA LEU A 41 -19.18 25.46 10.94
C LEU A 41 -17.71 25.45 11.39
N ILE A 42 -17.44 25.05 12.64
CA ILE A 42 -16.09 25.05 13.22
C ILE A 42 -15.18 24.07 12.46
N TYR A 43 -15.68 22.87 12.19
CA TYR A 43 -14.91 21.80 11.57
C TYR A 43 -15.14 21.66 10.07
N ARG A 44 -16.00 22.49 9.46
CA ARG A 44 -16.35 22.43 8.04
C ARG A 44 -16.62 20.99 7.61
N VAL A 45 -17.47 20.31 8.40
CA VAL A 45 -17.70 18.88 8.29
C VAL A 45 -18.30 18.58 6.91
N ASP A 46 -17.72 17.68 6.14
CA ASP A 46 -18.37 17.09 4.97
C ASP A 46 -19.18 15.87 5.44
N ASP A 47 -20.49 15.94 5.24
CA ASP A 47 -21.49 14.99 5.77
C ASP A 47 -22.34 14.36 4.67
N GLY A 48 -21.97 14.52 3.39
CA GLY A 48 -22.77 14.04 2.26
C GLY A 48 -23.07 12.54 2.31
N ALA A 49 -22.12 11.72 2.78
CA ALA A 49 -22.29 10.27 2.88
C ALA A 49 -23.35 9.83 3.91
N LEU A 50 -23.71 10.68 4.87
CA LEU A 50 -24.67 10.32 5.92
C LEU A 50 -26.09 10.16 5.40
N ARG A 51 -26.48 10.86 4.33
CA ARG A 51 -27.82 10.71 3.77
C ARG A 51 -28.09 9.27 3.35
N GLN A 52 -27.13 8.63 2.69
CA GLN A 52 -27.23 7.22 2.29
C GLN A 52 -27.18 6.29 3.50
N ALA A 53 -26.29 6.55 4.47
CA ALA A 53 -26.19 5.76 5.69
C ALA A 53 -27.51 5.71 6.46
N ARG A 54 -28.20 6.85 6.59
CA ARG A 54 -29.47 6.97 7.31
C ARG A 54 -30.66 6.31 6.60
N ALA A 55 -30.59 6.19 5.29
CA ALA A 55 -31.61 5.51 4.49
C ALA A 55 -31.56 3.98 4.63
N ALA A 56 -30.60 3.43 5.38
CA ALA A 56 -30.51 2.00 5.62
C ALA A 56 -31.74 1.46 6.36
N ASP A 57 -32.37 0.43 5.78
CA ASP A 57 -33.47 -0.29 6.39
C ASP A 57 -33.04 -1.04 7.65
N ALA A 58 -33.79 -0.86 8.73
CA ALA A 58 -33.55 -1.59 9.98
C ALA A 58 -33.94 -3.07 9.84
N PRO A 59 -33.28 -3.99 10.57
CA PRO A 59 -32.24 -3.76 11.58
C PRO A 59 -30.90 -3.28 10.99
N VAL A 60 -30.29 -2.29 11.64
CA VAL A 60 -28.99 -1.74 11.23
C VAL A 60 -28.07 -1.47 12.43
N ILE A 61 -26.78 -1.72 12.25
CA ILE A 61 -25.71 -1.36 13.17
C ILE A 61 -24.77 -0.39 12.45
N TYR A 62 -24.71 0.85 12.93
CA TYR A 62 -23.70 1.82 12.56
C TYR A 62 -22.42 1.51 13.33
N VAL A 63 -21.33 1.19 12.63
CA VAL A 63 -20.04 0.84 13.25
C VAL A 63 -19.09 2.00 13.02
N VAL A 64 -18.83 2.79 14.06
CA VAL A 64 -18.05 4.02 14.00
C VAL A 64 -16.62 3.72 14.44
N SER A 65 -15.64 4.00 13.59
CA SER A 65 -14.23 3.98 13.99
C SER A 65 -13.96 5.13 14.95
N HIS A 66 -13.68 4.80 16.22
CA HIS A 66 -13.56 5.76 17.30
C HIS A 66 -12.13 6.30 17.40
N GLN A 67 -11.91 7.49 16.85
CA GLN A 67 -10.64 8.22 16.87
C GLN A 67 -10.62 9.38 17.87
N SER A 68 -11.78 9.92 18.25
CA SER A 68 -11.88 11.11 19.12
C SER A 68 -13.19 11.14 19.90
N ARG A 69 -13.13 11.78 21.08
CA ARG A 69 -14.29 11.99 21.94
C ARG A 69 -15.44 12.78 21.29
N ILE A 70 -15.23 13.40 20.13
CA ILE A 70 -16.27 14.16 19.41
C ILE A 70 -17.24 13.28 18.62
N GLU A 71 -16.83 12.07 18.22
CA GLU A 71 -17.64 11.22 17.34
C GLU A 71 -19.00 10.85 17.95
N PRO A 72 -19.12 10.55 19.27
CA PRO A 72 -20.42 10.42 19.91
C PRO A 72 -21.35 11.62 19.70
N ALA A 73 -20.85 12.85 19.87
CA ALA A 73 -21.63 14.06 19.67
C ALA A 73 -22.09 14.21 18.21
N LEU A 74 -21.18 13.97 17.26
CA LEU A 74 -21.50 13.98 15.83
C LEU A 74 -22.57 12.95 15.48
N MET A 75 -22.44 11.73 15.98
CA MET A 75 -23.38 10.65 15.65
C MET A 75 -24.75 10.84 16.32
N LEU A 76 -24.82 11.38 17.53
CA LEU A 76 -26.10 11.75 18.18
C LEU A 76 -26.85 12.85 17.40
N CYS A 77 -26.11 13.76 16.77
CA CYS A 77 -26.67 14.75 15.85
C CYS A 77 -27.11 14.16 14.51
N LEU A 78 -26.32 13.25 13.94
CA LEU A 78 -26.45 12.87 12.53
C LEU A 78 -27.21 11.56 12.28
N LEU A 79 -27.24 10.65 13.25
CA LEU A 79 -27.98 9.39 13.09
C LEU A 79 -29.46 9.55 13.46
N PRO A 80 -30.34 8.62 13.06
CA PRO A 80 -31.75 8.64 13.46
C PRO A 80 -31.91 8.62 14.99
N GLU A 81 -32.83 9.40 15.55
CA GLU A 81 -32.99 9.56 17.02
C GLU A 81 -33.38 8.28 17.76
N ASP A 82 -33.99 7.32 17.07
CA ASP A 82 -34.31 6.00 17.61
C ASP A 82 -33.09 5.06 17.68
N THR A 83 -31.92 5.53 17.26
CA THR A 83 -30.64 4.81 17.37
C THR A 83 -30.22 4.72 18.82
N LEU A 84 -29.92 3.50 19.27
CA LEU A 84 -29.31 3.24 20.57
C LEU A 84 -27.79 3.31 20.44
N HIS A 85 -27.17 4.32 21.05
CA HIS A 85 -25.73 4.52 21.05
C HIS A 85 -25.06 3.79 22.22
N ILE A 86 -24.05 2.97 21.89
CA ILE A 86 -23.28 2.15 22.82
C ILE A 86 -21.95 2.87 23.09
N LEU A 87 -21.92 3.73 24.09
CA LEU A 87 -20.78 4.59 24.42
C LEU A 87 -19.75 3.85 25.26
N ASP A 88 -18.47 4.16 25.10
CA ASP A 88 -17.45 3.75 26.07
C ASP A 88 -17.66 4.48 27.41
N GLU A 89 -17.12 3.92 28.49
CA GLU A 89 -17.33 4.40 29.85
C GLU A 89 -16.94 5.88 30.04
N ALA A 90 -15.83 6.31 29.45
CA ALA A 90 -15.39 7.69 29.59
C ALA A 90 -16.27 8.67 28.81
N SER A 91 -16.82 8.28 27.65
CA SER A 91 -17.81 9.10 26.94
C SER A 91 -19.16 9.12 27.66
N ALA A 92 -19.57 8.01 28.28
CA ALA A 92 -20.81 7.93 29.04
C ALA A 92 -20.81 8.74 30.35
N ARG A 93 -19.64 9.02 30.92
CA ARG A 93 -19.46 9.86 32.12
C ARG A 93 -19.14 11.33 31.79
N ALA A 94 -18.98 11.68 30.52
CA ALA A 94 -18.55 13.01 30.12
C ALA A 94 -19.68 14.04 30.21
N HIS A 95 -19.61 14.94 31.21
CA HIS A 95 -20.63 15.98 31.43
C HIS A 95 -20.82 16.93 30.22
N TRP A 96 -19.76 17.17 29.43
CA TRP A 96 -19.86 18.03 28.25
C TRP A 96 -20.71 17.41 27.13
N LEU A 97 -20.91 16.09 27.13
CA LEU A 97 -21.69 15.38 26.11
C LEU A 97 -23.20 15.37 26.43
N GLU A 98 -23.61 15.75 27.64
CA GLU A 98 -25.02 15.71 28.08
C GLU A 98 -26.01 16.40 27.13
N PRO A 99 -25.74 17.61 26.59
CA PRO A 99 -26.66 18.24 25.63
C PRO A 99 -26.94 17.37 24.40
N TRP A 100 -25.96 16.60 23.93
CA TRP A 100 -26.12 15.68 22.81
C TRP A 100 -26.77 14.37 23.22
N ARG A 101 -26.57 13.91 24.46
CA ARG A 101 -27.20 12.67 24.95
C ARG A 101 -28.71 12.78 25.04
N GLU A 102 -29.27 13.98 25.22
CA GLU A 102 -30.71 14.20 25.19
C GLU A 102 -31.32 13.96 23.78
N LEU A 103 -30.51 13.95 22.72
CA LEU A 103 -30.97 13.71 21.35
C LEU A 103 -31.27 12.23 21.06
N GLY A 104 -30.78 11.29 21.87
CA GLY A 104 -30.85 9.87 21.53
C GLY A 104 -30.68 8.95 22.73
N ARG A 105 -31.01 7.66 22.55
CA ARG A 105 -30.85 6.67 23.63
C ARG A 105 -29.38 6.29 23.75
N THR A 106 -28.82 6.35 24.96
CA THR A 106 -27.43 5.92 25.20
C THR A 106 -27.35 4.85 26.28
N ILE A 107 -26.39 3.94 26.13
CA ILE A 107 -25.97 3.01 27.17
C ILE A 107 -24.45 3.02 27.27
N ALA A 108 -23.93 2.81 28.48
CA ALA A 108 -22.50 2.60 28.69
C ALA A 108 -22.14 1.14 28.41
N PHE A 109 -21.09 0.93 27.63
CA PHE A 109 -20.50 -0.37 27.35
C PHE A 109 -19.46 -0.72 28.41
N ASN A 110 -19.62 -1.89 29.04
CA ASN A 110 -18.58 -2.46 29.90
C ASN A 110 -17.80 -3.52 29.10
N ALA A 111 -16.54 -3.20 28.79
CA ALA A 111 -15.63 -4.06 28.03
C ALA A 111 -15.21 -5.34 28.77
N GLU A 112 -15.44 -5.46 30.08
CA GLU A 112 -15.18 -6.67 30.85
C GLU A 112 -16.29 -7.73 30.66
N HIS A 113 -17.50 -7.32 30.28
CA HIS A 113 -18.64 -8.19 30.04
C HIS A 113 -18.99 -8.27 28.53
N VAL A 114 -18.04 -8.76 27.71
CA VAL A 114 -18.14 -8.90 26.24
C VAL A 114 -19.23 -9.89 25.76
N PHE A 115 -20.11 -10.36 26.64
CA PHE A 115 -21.13 -11.33 26.28
C PHE A 115 -22.23 -10.70 25.42
N VAL A 116 -22.65 -11.44 24.39
CA VAL A 116 -23.76 -11.10 23.49
C VAL A 116 -24.97 -10.69 24.32
N SER A 117 -25.20 -9.39 24.43
CA SER A 117 -26.32 -8.88 25.21
C SER A 117 -27.59 -9.24 24.45
N ARG A 118 -28.34 -10.24 24.98
CA ARG A 118 -29.66 -10.63 24.45
C ARG A 118 -30.58 -9.41 24.25
N ARG A 119 -30.37 -8.35 25.04
CA ARG A 119 -31.05 -7.06 24.92
C ARG A 119 -30.75 -6.36 23.59
N LEU A 120 -29.48 -6.30 23.16
CA LEU A 120 -29.11 -5.66 21.89
C LEU A 120 -29.67 -6.41 20.68
N VAL A 121 -29.60 -7.74 20.71
CA VAL A 121 -30.22 -8.59 19.67
C VAL A 121 -31.74 -8.37 19.62
N ARG A 122 -32.41 -8.25 20.77
CA ARG A 122 -33.84 -7.96 20.83
C ARG A 122 -34.20 -6.59 20.25
N VAL A 123 -33.40 -5.55 20.53
CA VAL A 123 -33.57 -4.22 19.94
C VAL A 123 -33.52 -4.30 18.41
N LEU A 124 -32.51 -4.98 17.86
CA LEU A 124 -32.38 -5.15 16.41
C LEU A 124 -33.53 -5.96 15.82
N ARG A 125 -33.89 -7.11 16.39
CA ARG A 125 -35.01 -7.94 15.91
C ARG A 125 -36.35 -7.19 15.91
N GLY A 126 -36.52 -6.18 16.76
CA GLY A 126 -37.64 -5.25 16.74
C GLY A 126 -37.56 -4.15 15.66
N LYS A 127 -36.76 -4.35 14.59
CA LYS A 127 -36.42 -3.34 13.57
C LYS A 127 -35.75 -2.08 14.16
N GLY A 128 -34.94 -2.25 15.20
CA GLY A 128 -34.20 -1.17 15.85
C GLY A 128 -32.87 -0.84 15.17
N ARG A 129 -32.22 0.23 15.65
CA ARG A 129 -30.94 0.73 15.14
C ARG A 129 -29.92 0.83 16.29
N LEU A 130 -28.68 0.43 16.05
CA LEU A 130 -27.58 0.56 17.01
C LEU A 130 -26.45 1.41 16.44
N ALA A 131 -25.76 2.16 17.28
CA ALA A 131 -24.47 2.77 16.96
C ALA A 131 -23.41 2.27 17.94
N VAL A 132 -22.34 1.70 17.41
CA VAL A 132 -21.22 1.12 18.18
C VAL A 132 -19.93 1.83 17.80
N TYR A 133 -19.15 2.22 18.80
CA TYR A 133 -17.87 2.90 18.63
C TYR A 133 -16.74 1.90 18.87
N LEU A 134 -16.09 1.44 17.81
CA LEU A 134 -14.99 0.49 17.90
C LEU A 134 -13.65 1.24 17.87
N PRO A 135 -12.62 0.78 18.60
CA PRO A 135 -11.28 1.38 18.49
C PRO A 135 -10.81 1.43 17.03
N ASP A 136 -10.25 2.55 16.62
CA ASP A 136 -9.69 2.73 15.26
C ASP A 136 -8.29 2.09 15.10
N THR A 137 -8.11 0.90 15.67
CA THR A 137 -6.84 0.17 15.63
C THR A 137 -6.67 -0.52 14.29
N VAL A 138 -5.58 -0.17 13.60
CA VAL A 138 -5.16 -0.80 12.33
C VAL A 138 -4.61 -2.21 12.55
N GLU A 139 -4.01 -2.43 13.72
CA GLU A 139 -3.41 -3.69 14.16
C GLU A 139 -3.96 -4.05 15.55
N PRO A 140 -5.22 -4.50 15.64
CA PRO A 140 -5.86 -4.77 16.92
C PRO A 140 -5.19 -5.94 17.65
N ASP A 141 -4.99 -5.78 18.96
CA ASP A 141 -4.61 -6.90 19.84
C ASP A 141 -5.80 -7.86 20.05
N VAL A 142 -5.53 -9.01 20.67
CA VAL A 142 -6.54 -10.02 20.95
C VAL A 142 -7.72 -9.46 21.75
N LYS A 143 -7.47 -8.53 22.69
CA LYS A 143 -8.51 -7.93 23.53
C LYS A 143 -9.43 -7.00 22.72
N SER A 144 -8.86 -6.12 21.90
CA SER A 144 -9.58 -5.18 21.05
C SER A 144 -10.36 -5.92 19.97
N PHE A 145 -9.81 -6.99 19.40
CA PHE A 145 -10.47 -7.77 18.35
C PHE A 145 -11.71 -8.54 18.85
N ARG A 146 -11.83 -8.82 20.15
CA ARG A 146 -13.05 -9.41 20.74
C ARG A 146 -14.29 -8.56 20.50
N LEU A 147 -14.14 -7.23 20.40
CA LEU A 147 -15.27 -6.32 20.13
C LEU A 147 -15.82 -6.51 18.71
N PHE A 148 -14.94 -6.64 17.72
CA PHE A 148 -15.34 -6.95 16.34
C PHE A 148 -16.08 -8.29 16.28
N ARG A 149 -15.59 -9.31 16.99
CA ARG A 149 -16.26 -10.61 17.09
C ARG A 149 -17.65 -10.51 17.74
N ALA A 150 -17.78 -9.73 18.80
CA ALA A 150 -19.07 -9.53 19.49
C ALA A 150 -20.09 -8.81 18.59
N VAL A 151 -19.69 -7.72 17.94
CA VAL A 151 -20.54 -6.96 17.01
C VAL A 151 -20.96 -7.81 15.82
N ALA A 152 -20.02 -8.51 15.18
CA ALA A 152 -20.31 -9.40 14.06
C ALA A 152 -21.30 -10.50 14.44
N ARG A 153 -21.17 -11.08 15.65
CA ARG A 153 -22.11 -12.10 16.16
C ARG A 153 -23.51 -11.54 16.43
N ILE A 154 -23.61 -10.33 16.99
CA ILE A 154 -24.90 -9.65 17.20
C ILE A 154 -25.56 -9.38 15.85
N ALA A 155 -24.80 -8.89 14.88
CA ALA A 155 -25.28 -8.60 13.53
C ALA A 155 -25.85 -9.85 12.85
N MET A 156 -25.12 -10.97 12.87
CA MET A 156 -25.61 -12.24 12.32
C MET A 156 -26.89 -12.73 13.01
N GLN A 157 -26.95 -12.69 14.35
CA GLN A 157 -28.11 -13.22 15.09
C GLN A 157 -29.40 -12.43 14.88
N ALA A 158 -29.28 -11.16 14.50
CA ALA A 158 -30.39 -10.27 14.23
C ALA A 158 -30.60 -10.00 12.73
N ASP A 159 -29.81 -10.64 11.86
CA ASP A 159 -29.76 -10.35 10.42
C ASP A 159 -29.67 -8.84 10.12
N ALA A 160 -28.80 -8.16 10.89
CA ALA A 160 -28.66 -6.72 10.82
C ALA A 160 -27.69 -6.30 9.73
N ARG A 161 -28.02 -5.22 9.03
CA ARG A 161 -27.11 -4.55 8.09
C ARG A 161 -26.05 -3.79 8.87
N ILE A 162 -24.81 -3.84 8.40
CA ILE A 162 -23.68 -3.08 8.92
C ILE A 162 -23.45 -1.86 8.06
N VAL A 163 -23.34 -0.68 8.70
CA VAL A 163 -22.94 0.58 8.08
C VAL A 163 -21.69 1.09 8.79
N PRO A 164 -20.49 0.81 8.28
CA PRO A 164 -19.27 1.35 8.85
C PRO A 164 -19.13 2.83 8.51
N ILE A 165 -18.74 3.61 9.51
CA ILE A 165 -18.59 5.07 9.45
C ILE A 165 -17.18 5.43 9.93
N PHE A 166 -16.50 6.26 9.15
CA PHE A 166 -15.17 6.78 9.47
C PHE A 166 -15.17 8.31 9.37
N VAL A 167 -14.62 9.00 10.38
CA VAL A 167 -14.54 10.46 10.42
C VAL A 167 -13.10 10.90 10.15
N SER A 168 -12.80 11.19 8.89
CA SER A 168 -11.49 11.70 8.49
C SER A 168 -11.15 13.01 9.18
N GLY A 169 -9.92 13.12 9.68
CA GLY A 169 -9.42 14.29 10.40
C GLY A 169 -9.68 14.26 11.91
N ALA A 170 -10.57 13.38 12.42
CA ALA A 170 -10.90 13.31 13.84
C ALA A 170 -9.68 12.95 14.72
N ARG A 171 -8.77 12.10 14.22
CA ARG A 171 -7.51 11.75 14.90
C ARG A 171 -6.59 12.95 15.21
N HIS A 172 -6.78 14.10 14.56
CA HIS A 172 -5.99 15.31 14.78
C HIS A 172 -6.64 16.31 15.74
N LEU A 173 -7.86 16.06 16.21
CA LEU A 173 -8.53 16.96 17.15
C LEU A 173 -7.82 17.00 18.51
N PRO A 174 -7.97 18.07 19.31
CA PRO A 174 -7.41 18.14 20.66
C PRO A 174 -7.87 16.97 21.55
N PHE A 175 -9.10 16.49 21.32
CA PHE A 175 -9.75 15.40 22.06
C PHE A 175 -9.58 14.01 21.38
N SER A 176 -8.51 13.83 20.61
CA SER A 176 -8.21 12.56 19.94
C SER A 176 -7.70 11.50 20.92
N LEU A 177 -8.06 10.24 20.66
CA LEU A 177 -7.62 9.07 21.41
C LEU A 177 -6.22 8.58 21.00
N THR A 178 -5.72 9.06 19.86
CA THR A 178 -4.34 8.77 19.41
C THR A 178 -3.36 9.74 20.07
N PRO A 179 -2.19 9.32 20.58
CA PRO A 179 -1.18 10.22 21.14
C PRO A 179 -0.74 11.32 20.16
N ALA A 180 -0.42 12.51 20.68
CA ALA A 180 -0.07 13.68 19.86
C ALA A 180 1.18 13.48 18.99
N GLU A 181 2.13 12.67 19.44
CA GLU A 181 3.34 12.29 18.69
C GLU A 181 3.01 11.48 17.42
N ARG A 182 1.95 10.66 17.45
CA ARG A 182 1.49 9.83 16.32
C ARG A 182 0.42 10.53 15.48
N ALA A 183 -0.22 11.57 16.01
CA ALA A 183 -1.21 12.38 15.29
C ALA A 183 -1.19 13.83 15.81
N PRO A 184 -0.46 14.74 15.12
CA PRO A 184 -0.33 16.13 15.54
C PRO A 184 -1.68 16.82 15.73
N ARG A 185 -1.81 17.59 16.82
CA ARG A 185 -3.05 18.24 17.23
C ARG A 185 -3.35 19.50 16.42
N ARG A 186 -4.61 19.69 16.07
CA ARG A 186 -5.16 20.84 15.37
C ARG A 186 -6.50 21.20 15.97
N TRP A 187 -6.72 22.48 16.23
CA TRP A 187 -7.97 22.97 16.83
C TRP A 187 -9.16 22.89 15.86
N PHE A 188 -8.94 23.21 14.58
CA PHE A 188 -10.01 23.32 13.58
C PHE A 188 -9.69 22.57 12.27
N PRO A 189 -9.37 21.26 12.33
CA PRO A 189 -9.19 20.46 11.12
C PRO A 189 -10.51 20.37 10.36
N ARG A 190 -10.43 20.20 9.04
CA ARG A 190 -11.62 19.77 8.28
C ARG A 190 -11.95 18.35 8.67
N LEU A 191 -13.22 18.05 8.89
CA LEU A 191 -13.71 16.69 9.07
C LEU A 191 -14.48 16.26 7.82
N SER A 192 -14.35 15.00 7.42
CA SER A 192 -15.17 14.41 6.35
C SER A 192 -15.65 13.06 6.82
N ILE A 193 -16.94 12.80 6.67
CA ILE A 193 -17.55 11.55 7.11
C ILE A 193 -17.71 10.64 5.90
N ALA A 194 -17.03 9.50 5.93
CA ALA A 194 -17.27 8.39 5.04
C ALA A 194 -18.24 7.41 5.70
N ALA A 195 -19.23 6.97 4.94
CA ALA A 195 -20.12 5.89 5.34
C ALA A 195 -20.30 4.95 4.16
N LEU A 196 -20.11 3.65 4.39
CA LEU A 196 -20.26 2.66 3.32
C LEU A 196 -21.71 2.19 3.21
N ALA A 197 -22.06 1.66 2.03
CA ALA A 197 -23.36 1.07 1.79
C ALA A 197 -23.69 -0.05 2.80
N PRO A 198 -24.95 -0.12 3.28
CA PRO A 198 -25.39 -1.12 4.24
C PRO A 198 -25.31 -2.53 3.64
N MET A 199 -24.74 -3.48 4.37
CA MET A 199 -24.62 -4.89 3.95
C MET A 199 -24.85 -5.83 5.12
N THR A 200 -25.48 -6.98 4.88
CA THR A 200 -25.55 -8.04 5.90
C THR A 200 -24.17 -8.70 6.07
N MET A 201 -23.98 -9.44 7.16
CA MET A 201 -22.74 -10.22 7.33
C MET A 201 -22.58 -11.30 6.25
N ALA A 202 -23.68 -11.87 5.75
CA ALA A 202 -23.66 -12.84 4.66
C ALA A 202 -23.15 -12.19 3.36
N ASP A 203 -23.66 -11.02 3.00
CA ASP A 203 -23.22 -10.27 1.82
C ASP A 203 -21.74 -9.88 1.93
N LEU A 204 -21.28 -9.50 3.13
CA LEU A 204 -19.87 -9.15 3.36
C LEU A 204 -18.93 -10.34 3.15
N ILE A 205 -19.32 -11.54 3.61
CA ILE A 205 -18.55 -12.78 3.41
C ILE A 205 -18.53 -13.14 1.93
N GLN A 206 -19.67 -13.05 1.24
CA GLN A 206 -19.75 -13.34 -0.20
C GLN A 206 -18.92 -12.35 -1.03
N ARG A 207 -18.96 -11.05 -0.69
CA ARG A 207 -18.19 -9.99 -1.36
C ARG A 207 -16.68 -10.19 -1.29
N ALA A 208 -16.17 -10.85 -0.25
CA ALA A 208 -14.74 -11.12 -0.11
C ALA A 208 -14.18 -11.97 -1.26
N GLY A 209 -15.04 -12.69 -2.00
CA GLY A 209 -14.67 -13.43 -3.22
C GLY A 209 -14.13 -14.84 -2.98
N TYR A 210 -14.11 -15.31 -1.73
CA TYR A 210 -13.72 -16.66 -1.34
C TYR A 210 -14.60 -17.13 -0.16
N SER A 211 -15.01 -18.41 -0.19
CA SER A 211 -16.12 -18.95 0.61
C SER A 211 -15.87 -19.07 2.12
N GLN A 212 -14.73 -18.60 2.64
CA GLN A 212 -14.23 -19.07 3.95
C GLN A 212 -13.89 -18.00 5.00
N THR A 213 -14.04 -16.68 4.76
CA THR A 213 -13.64 -15.66 5.77
C THR A 213 -14.51 -15.66 7.04
N THR A 214 -13.90 -15.40 8.21
CA THR A 214 -14.66 -15.26 9.46
C THR A 214 -15.46 -13.95 9.52
N THR A 215 -16.57 -13.95 10.26
CA THR A 215 -17.47 -12.78 10.36
C THR A 215 -16.79 -11.57 11.01
N ALA A 216 -15.89 -11.81 11.98
CA ALA A 216 -15.12 -10.75 12.61
C ALA A 216 -14.12 -10.13 11.63
N ASN A 217 -13.46 -10.96 10.82
CA ASN A 217 -12.52 -10.56 9.79
C ASN A 217 -13.21 -9.76 8.68
N ALA A 218 -14.39 -10.19 8.23
CA ALA A 218 -15.21 -9.46 7.27
C ALA A 218 -15.62 -8.07 7.79
N LEU A 219 -16.04 -7.98 9.06
CA LEU A 219 -16.36 -6.68 9.68
C LEU A 219 -15.13 -5.79 9.78
N PHE A 220 -13.99 -6.34 10.23
CA PHE A 220 -12.73 -5.60 10.35
C PHE A 220 -12.26 -5.04 9.00
N ASP A 221 -12.29 -5.85 7.95
CA ASP A 221 -11.95 -5.42 6.58
C ASP A 221 -12.87 -4.33 6.08
N ARG A 222 -14.16 -4.44 6.41
CA ARG A 222 -15.17 -3.45 6.01
C ARG A 222 -14.96 -2.11 6.73
N CYS A 223 -14.48 -2.11 7.98
CA CYS A 223 -14.06 -0.88 8.66
C CYS A 223 -12.78 -0.28 8.04
N ALA A 224 -11.81 -1.10 7.63
CA ALA A 224 -10.64 -0.62 6.90
C ALA A 224 -11.02 -0.02 5.53
N GLU A 225 -12.02 -0.57 4.85
CA GLU A 225 -12.58 0.01 3.62
C GLU A 225 -13.24 1.37 3.86
N ALA A 226 -13.90 1.56 5.01
CA ALA A 226 -14.49 2.87 5.36
C ALA A 226 -13.41 3.93 5.63
N ARG A 227 -12.28 3.52 6.24
CA ARG A 227 -11.10 4.39 6.38
C ARG A 227 -10.56 4.81 5.02
N LEU A 228 -10.41 3.88 4.07
CA LEU A 228 -10.00 4.19 2.70
C LEU A 228 -10.99 5.16 2.03
N ALA A 229 -12.30 4.92 2.18
CA ALA A 229 -13.34 5.78 1.63
C ALA A 229 -13.33 7.20 2.22
N GLY A 230 -12.75 7.39 3.41
CA GLY A 230 -12.49 8.70 4.01
C GLY A 230 -11.34 9.49 3.34
N THR A 231 -10.65 8.91 2.36
CA THR A 231 -9.58 9.55 1.60
C THR A 231 -10.11 10.08 0.27
N ASP A 232 -9.77 11.32 -0.05
CA ASP A 232 -9.97 11.88 -1.39
C ASP A 232 -8.95 11.31 -2.38
N LEU A 233 -9.34 10.25 -3.08
CA LEU A 233 -8.52 9.59 -4.10
C LEU A 233 -8.43 10.41 -5.40
N ASP A 234 -9.25 11.44 -5.56
CA ASP A 234 -9.30 12.30 -6.75
C ASP A 234 -8.42 13.55 -6.62
N ARG A 235 -7.66 13.66 -5.53
CA ARG A 235 -6.84 14.82 -5.20
C ARG A 235 -5.58 14.98 -6.07
N GLY A 236 -5.02 13.89 -6.57
CA GLY A 236 -3.72 13.88 -7.24
C GLY A 236 -2.52 13.82 -6.26
N VAL A 237 -1.38 13.31 -6.71
CA VAL A 237 -0.22 13.03 -5.83
C VAL A 237 0.39 14.30 -5.23
N PHE A 238 0.53 15.38 -6.01
CA PHE A 238 1.17 16.62 -5.54
C PHE A 238 0.30 17.32 -4.49
N TYR A 239 -1.01 17.43 -4.75
CA TYR A 239 -1.93 18.04 -3.79
C TYR A 239 -2.13 17.16 -2.55
N SER A 240 -2.11 15.83 -2.68
CA SER A 240 -2.11 14.92 -1.53
C SER A 240 -0.90 15.17 -0.60
N MET A 241 0.28 15.48 -1.18
CA MET A 241 1.45 15.90 -0.41
C MET A 241 1.30 17.32 0.18
N CYS A 242 0.63 18.24 -0.50
CA CYS A 242 0.29 19.56 0.08
C CYS A 242 -0.66 19.44 1.27
N ASP A 243 -1.61 18.52 1.20
CA ASP A 243 -2.55 18.21 2.28
C ASP A 243 -1.81 17.54 3.44
N ALA A 244 -0.87 16.61 3.17
CA ALA A 244 0.05 16.06 4.18
C ALA A 244 0.89 17.17 4.85
N ALA A 245 1.50 18.08 4.08
CA ALA A 245 2.25 19.22 4.61
C ALA A 245 1.38 20.14 5.49
N SER A 246 0.10 20.28 5.15
CA SER A 246 -0.86 21.06 5.93
C SER A 246 -1.31 20.34 7.20
N ARG A 247 -1.30 19.00 7.22
CA ARG A 247 -1.62 18.15 8.38
C ARG A 247 -0.45 18.04 9.35
N PHE A 248 0.77 17.80 8.86
CA PHE A 248 1.94 17.47 9.66
C PHE A 248 2.94 18.62 9.84
N GLY A 249 2.71 19.75 9.15
CA GLY A 249 3.52 20.96 9.23
C GLY A 249 4.47 21.12 8.05
N ALA A 250 4.39 22.27 7.37
CA ALA A 250 5.17 22.53 6.16
C ALA A 250 6.69 22.58 6.37
N SER A 251 7.13 22.92 7.59
CA SER A 251 8.56 22.99 7.96
C SER A 251 9.11 21.65 8.46
N ARG A 252 8.27 20.63 8.60
CA ARG A 252 8.68 19.29 9.06
C ARG A 252 9.69 18.69 8.07
N PRO A 253 10.88 18.28 8.52
CA PRO A 253 11.79 17.44 7.73
C PRO A 253 11.06 16.15 7.36
N ILE A 254 10.93 15.89 6.07
CA ILE A 254 10.13 14.75 5.57
C ILE A 254 10.94 13.76 4.76
N ILE A 255 11.95 14.22 4.03
CA ILE A 255 12.81 13.37 3.22
C ILE A 255 14.28 13.74 3.45
N GLU A 256 15.14 12.74 3.49
CA GLU A 256 16.56 12.88 3.75
C GLU A 256 17.33 11.85 2.90
N ASP A 257 18.51 12.22 2.43
CA ASP A 257 19.47 11.31 1.81
C ASP A 257 20.91 11.67 2.24
N VAL A 258 21.87 10.84 1.82
CA VAL A 258 23.30 11.04 2.13
C VAL A 258 23.98 12.13 1.29
N PHE A 259 23.34 12.66 0.24
CA PHE A 259 23.98 13.54 -0.75
C PHE A 259 23.62 15.01 -0.57
N SER A 260 22.34 15.28 -0.37
CA SER A 260 21.71 16.59 -0.31
C SER A 260 21.11 16.91 1.06
N GLY A 261 21.13 15.95 1.97
CA GLY A 261 20.68 16.11 3.35
C GLY A 261 19.15 16.12 3.46
N SER A 262 18.63 16.89 4.41
CA SER A 262 17.20 16.87 4.75
C SER A 262 16.40 18.00 4.08
N LEU A 263 15.26 17.64 3.50
CA LEU A 263 14.26 18.55 2.95
C LEU A 263 12.96 18.49 3.76
N SER A 264 12.42 19.67 4.08
CA SER A 264 11.06 19.78 4.59
C SER A 264 10.03 19.69 3.48
N TYR A 265 8.76 19.45 3.81
CA TYR A 265 7.66 19.50 2.84
C TYR A 265 7.68 20.77 1.99
N ARG A 266 7.87 21.94 2.63
CA ARG A 266 7.93 23.22 1.92
C ARG A 266 9.09 23.24 0.92
N LYS A 267 10.29 22.80 1.32
CA LYS A 267 11.46 22.78 0.44
C LYS A 267 11.28 21.80 -0.71
N LEU A 268 10.75 20.60 -0.45
CA LEU A 268 10.46 19.58 -1.44
C LEU A 268 9.47 20.09 -2.51
N LEU A 269 8.32 20.62 -2.09
CA LEU A 269 7.29 21.12 -3.00
C LEU A 269 7.72 22.40 -3.73
N THR A 270 8.55 23.24 -3.10
CA THR A 270 9.17 24.39 -3.77
C THR A 270 10.13 23.93 -4.87
N GLY A 271 11.03 22.99 -4.56
CA GLY A 271 11.98 22.45 -5.54
C GLY A 271 11.29 21.75 -6.70
N ALA A 272 10.22 20.99 -6.43
CA ALA A 272 9.38 20.39 -7.46
C ALA A 272 8.80 21.44 -8.42
N ARG A 273 8.26 22.57 -7.90
CA ARG A 273 7.78 23.67 -8.77
C ARG A 273 8.88 24.31 -9.61
N VAL A 274 10.06 24.51 -9.02
CA VAL A 274 11.21 25.07 -9.73
C VAL A 274 11.62 24.19 -10.90
N LEU A 275 11.79 22.88 -10.67
CA LEU A 275 12.13 21.93 -11.73
C LEU A 275 10.99 21.78 -12.74
N GLY A 276 9.75 21.77 -12.27
CA GLY A 276 8.55 21.67 -13.12
C GLY A 276 8.54 22.74 -14.22
N ARG A 277 8.88 24.01 -13.91
CA ARG A 277 8.95 25.08 -14.92
C ARG A 277 9.98 24.81 -16.00
N ARG A 278 11.09 24.15 -15.66
CA ARG A 278 12.11 23.77 -16.64
C ARG A 278 11.61 22.62 -17.50
N PHE A 279 10.91 21.65 -16.91
CA PHE A 279 10.28 20.57 -17.67
C PHE A 279 9.21 21.07 -18.63
N GLU A 280 8.47 22.14 -18.29
CA GLU A 280 7.51 22.77 -19.20
C GLU A 280 8.15 23.26 -20.50
N ALA A 281 9.36 23.81 -20.42
CA ALA A 281 10.06 24.37 -21.58
C ALA A 281 10.63 23.30 -22.53
N MET A 282 10.68 22.03 -22.11
CA MET A 282 11.38 20.96 -22.85
C MET A 282 10.50 19.75 -23.21
N SER A 283 9.22 19.77 -22.84
CA SER A 283 8.27 18.68 -23.06
C SER A 283 6.85 19.23 -23.18
N SER A 284 5.88 18.39 -23.52
CA SER A 284 4.46 18.76 -23.62
C SER A 284 3.62 18.18 -22.46
N PRO A 285 2.46 18.76 -22.12
CA PRO A 285 1.52 18.13 -21.18
C PRO A 285 1.14 16.72 -21.64
N GLY A 286 1.11 15.76 -20.70
CA GLY A 286 0.87 14.34 -20.96
C GLY A 286 2.07 13.56 -21.51
N GLU A 287 3.17 14.23 -21.87
CA GLU A 287 4.37 13.56 -22.38
C GLU A 287 5.07 12.75 -21.28
N ALA A 288 5.53 11.54 -21.62
CA ALA A 288 6.37 10.73 -20.77
C ALA A 288 7.82 11.21 -20.83
N VAL A 289 8.36 11.61 -19.68
CA VAL A 289 9.75 12.01 -19.51
C VAL A 289 10.46 10.94 -18.68
N GLY A 290 11.54 10.39 -19.24
CA GLY A 290 12.36 9.39 -18.58
C GLY A 290 13.08 9.96 -17.36
N VAL A 291 13.13 9.20 -16.27
CA VAL A 291 13.83 9.55 -15.04
C VAL A 291 14.86 8.46 -14.76
N LEU A 292 16.13 8.79 -14.96
CA LEU A 292 17.29 7.91 -14.75
C LEU A 292 18.12 8.50 -13.61
N LEU A 293 17.73 8.22 -12.37
CA LEU A 293 18.32 8.81 -11.17
C LEU A 293 18.38 7.78 -10.04
N PRO A 294 19.36 7.87 -9.12
CA PRO A 294 19.47 6.97 -7.99
C PRO A 294 18.42 7.30 -6.92
N ASN A 295 18.32 6.43 -5.93
CA ASN A 295 17.58 6.71 -4.70
C ASN A 295 18.21 7.88 -3.92
N ALA A 296 17.71 9.07 -4.19
CA ALA A 296 18.11 10.34 -3.59
C ALA A 296 16.96 11.35 -3.69
N ASN A 297 16.99 12.43 -2.92
CA ASN A 297 16.02 13.51 -2.96
C ASN A 297 15.77 14.03 -4.39
N GLY A 298 16.80 14.01 -5.24
CA GLY A 298 16.73 14.39 -6.65
C GLY A 298 15.70 13.61 -7.46
N VAL A 299 15.53 12.30 -7.23
CA VAL A 299 14.54 11.51 -7.98
C VAL A 299 13.11 11.90 -7.62
N VAL A 300 12.86 12.18 -6.32
CA VAL A 300 11.55 12.60 -5.83
C VAL A 300 11.22 14.02 -6.28
N LEU A 301 12.18 14.94 -6.23
CA LEU A 301 12.04 16.29 -6.76
C LEU A 301 11.72 16.31 -8.24
N THR A 302 12.41 15.47 -9.03
CA THR A 302 12.19 15.33 -10.47
C THR A 302 10.80 14.78 -10.77
N MET A 303 10.43 13.67 -10.12
CA MET A 303 9.09 13.07 -10.28
C MET A 303 7.99 14.07 -9.93
N LEU A 304 8.08 14.74 -8.77
CA LEU A 304 7.07 15.74 -8.37
C LEU A 304 7.07 16.97 -9.27
N GLY A 305 8.22 17.36 -9.83
CA GLY A 305 8.31 18.45 -10.78
C GLY A 305 7.60 18.14 -12.09
N LEU A 306 7.81 16.93 -12.64
CA LEU A 306 7.10 16.43 -13.82
C LEU A 306 5.59 16.38 -13.55
N ILE A 307 5.19 15.78 -12.44
CA ILE A 307 3.79 15.67 -12.01
C ILE A 307 3.15 17.06 -11.82
N SER A 308 3.86 18.01 -11.22
CA SER A 308 3.39 19.39 -11.03
C SER A 308 3.18 20.09 -12.38
N ALA A 309 4.03 19.78 -13.36
CA ALA A 309 3.96 20.25 -14.72
C ALA A 309 3.01 19.42 -15.62
N SER A 310 2.20 18.49 -15.10
CA SER A 310 1.34 17.63 -15.95
C SER A 310 2.13 16.78 -16.98
N ARG A 311 3.33 16.33 -16.62
CA ARG A 311 4.13 15.35 -17.37
C ARG A 311 4.13 14.00 -16.63
N VAL A 312 4.32 12.91 -17.35
CA VAL A 312 4.35 11.55 -16.79
C VAL A 312 5.79 11.17 -16.49
N ALA A 313 6.08 10.73 -15.27
CA ALA A 313 7.42 10.30 -14.89
C ALA A 313 7.65 8.82 -15.28
N ALA A 314 8.44 8.57 -16.32
CA ALA A 314 8.81 7.21 -16.72
C ALA A 314 10.09 6.78 -16.00
N MET A 315 9.96 5.96 -14.95
CA MET A 315 11.10 5.61 -14.10
C MET A 315 11.94 4.52 -14.75
N ILE A 316 13.15 4.87 -15.19
CA ILE A 316 14.01 3.97 -15.95
C ILE A 316 14.77 3.05 -15.01
N ASN A 317 14.62 1.75 -15.21
CA ASN A 317 15.42 0.74 -14.53
C ASN A 317 16.82 0.67 -15.16
N TYR A 318 17.75 1.47 -14.64
CA TYR A 318 19.13 1.50 -15.11
C TYR A 318 19.94 0.24 -14.75
N THR A 319 19.44 -0.66 -13.90
CA THR A 319 20.12 -1.94 -13.60
C THR A 319 19.70 -3.07 -14.54
N ALA A 320 18.76 -2.82 -15.45
CA ALA A 320 18.33 -3.80 -16.44
C ALA A 320 19.31 -3.96 -17.62
N GLY A 321 20.32 -3.08 -17.72
CA GLY A 321 21.29 -3.06 -18.81
C GLY A 321 20.83 -2.25 -20.03
N ALA A 322 21.81 -1.89 -20.88
CA ALA A 322 21.65 -0.95 -21.99
C ALA A 322 20.55 -1.34 -23.00
N ALA A 323 20.46 -2.61 -23.38
CA ALA A 323 19.45 -3.10 -24.33
C ALA A 323 18.02 -2.96 -23.80
N ASN A 324 17.81 -3.29 -22.52
CA ASN A 324 16.50 -3.16 -21.88
C ASN A 324 16.09 -1.69 -21.72
N VAL A 325 17.04 -0.81 -21.42
CA VAL A 325 16.78 0.64 -21.36
C VAL A 325 16.42 1.18 -22.74
N ALA A 326 17.15 0.82 -23.80
CA ALA A 326 16.81 1.19 -25.18
C ALA A 326 15.41 0.68 -25.56
N SER A 327 15.07 -0.55 -25.19
CA SER A 327 13.72 -1.09 -25.41
C SER A 327 12.66 -0.30 -24.64
N ALA A 328 12.90 0.03 -23.37
CA ALA A 328 11.98 0.81 -22.54
C ALA A 328 11.71 2.21 -23.14
N VAL A 329 12.77 2.86 -23.65
CA VAL A 329 12.68 4.15 -24.35
C VAL A 329 11.76 4.05 -25.56
N LYS A 330 11.91 3.00 -26.39
CA LYS A 330 11.04 2.78 -27.56
C LYS A 330 9.62 2.43 -27.15
N THR A 331 9.43 1.49 -26.24
CA THR A 331 8.11 1.01 -25.77
C THR A 331 7.25 2.14 -25.23
N ALA A 332 7.83 3.04 -24.42
CA ALA A 332 7.11 4.18 -23.84
C ALA A 332 7.24 5.48 -24.66
N ALA A 333 7.80 5.41 -25.88
CA ALA A 333 8.03 6.55 -26.78
C ALA A 333 8.70 7.76 -26.10
N ILE A 334 9.72 7.50 -25.26
CA ILE A 334 10.40 8.51 -24.46
C ILE A 334 11.33 9.34 -25.33
N LYS A 335 11.09 10.66 -25.38
CA LYS A 335 11.91 11.60 -26.16
C LYS A 335 12.99 12.29 -25.32
N THR A 336 12.75 12.43 -24.03
CA THR A 336 13.65 13.14 -23.11
C THR A 336 13.88 12.32 -21.85
N ILE A 337 15.14 12.20 -21.41
CA ILE A 337 15.52 11.54 -20.16
C ILE A 337 16.26 12.53 -19.28
N VAL A 338 15.83 12.65 -18.03
CA VAL A 338 16.49 13.45 -17.00
C VAL A 338 17.39 12.56 -16.15
N SER A 339 18.66 12.96 -16.01
CA SER A 339 19.68 12.25 -15.25
C SER A 339 20.64 13.22 -14.53
N SER A 340 21.64 12.68 -13.83
CA SER A 340 22.75 13.41 -13.21
C SER A 340 24.08 12.87 -13.74
N ARG A 341 24.99 13.78 -14.11
CA ARG A 341 26.32 13.40 -14.59
C ARG A 341 27.13 12.69 -13.50
N ALA A 342 27.05 13.22 -12.28
CA ALA A 342 27.74 12.62 -11.14
C ALA A 342 27.23 11.20 -10.87
N PHE A 343 25.92 10.96 -11.05
CA PHE A 343 25.36 9.62 -10.93
C PHE A 343 25.83 8.69 -12.04
N VAL A 344 25.72 9.10 -13.31
CA VAL A 344 26.11 8.28 -14.46
C VAL A 344 27.59 7.87 -14.37
N ALA A 345 28.47 8.81 -14.01
CA ALA A 345 29.88 8.53 -13.84
C ALA A 345 30.15 7.57 -12.66
N LYS A 346 29.49 7.78 -11.51
CA LYS A 346 29.70 6.96 -10.31
C LYS A 346 29.14 5.54 -10.43
N ALA A 347 28.06 5.37 -11.17
CA ALA A 347 27.39 4.08 -11.38
C ALA A 347 27.84 3.38 -12.68
N ASP A 348 28.80 3.95 -13.41
CA ASP A 348 29.33 3.44 -14.68
C ASP A 348 28.23 3.13 -15.72
N LEU A 349 27.36 4.11 -15.96
CA LEU A 349 26.18 3.96 -16.83
C LEU A 349 26.36 4.60 -18.22
N GLY A 350 27.61 4.75 -18.68
CA GLY A 350 27.92 5.40 -19.96
C GLY A 350 27.32 4.66 -21.16
N ASP A 351 27.36 3.34 -21.14
CA ASP A 351 26.75 2.45 -22.13
C ASP A 351 25.21 2.54 -22.14
N VAL A 352 24.59 2.60 -20.96
CA VAL A 352 23.14 2.77 -20.79
C VAL A 352 22.68 4.10 -21.35
N VAL A 353 23.43 5.18 -21.10
CA VAL A 353 23.14 6.51 -21.66
C VAL A 353 23.27 6.50 -23.18
N ALA A 354 24.37 5.95 -23.72
CA ALA A 354 24.58 5.85 -25.16
C ALA A 354 23.47 5.04 -25.84
N ALA A 355 23.02 3.94 -25.24
CA ALA A 355 21.92 3.13 -25.78
C ALA A 355 20.58 3.87 -25.74
N ALA A 356 20.33 4.68 -24.72
CA ALA A 356 19.13 5.51 -24.65
C ALA A 356 19.14 6.60 -25.75
N GLU A 357 20.29 7.22 -26.00
CA GLU A 357 20.47 8.20 -27.08
C GLU A 357 20.31 7.57 -28.46
N GLN A 358 20.89 6.39 -28.70
CA GLN A 358 20.70 5.61 -29.92
C GLN A 358 19.24 5.18 -30.12
N ALA A 359 18.48 4.99 -29.03
CA ALA A 359 17.04 4.73 -29.09
C ALA A 359 16.21 5.99 -29.38
N GLY A 360 16.82 7.17 -29.49
CA GLY A 360 16.18 8.43 -29.87
C GLY A 360 15.85 9.37 -28.70
N ALA A 361 16.30 9.06 -27.47
CA ALA A 361 16.08 9.94 -26.33
C ALA A 361 17.19 11.00 -26.19
N ARG A 362 16.81 12.23 -25.85
CA ARG A 362 17.75 13.30 -25.51
C ARG A 362 17.99 13.35 -24.00
N MET A 363 19.26 13.39 -23.61
CA MET A 363 19.65 13.52 -22.20
C MET A 363 19.57 14.97 -21.71
N ILE A 364 19.01 15.15 -20.51
CA ILE A 364 18.94 16.41 -19.78
C ILE A 364 19.53 16.21 -18.39
N TRP A 365 20.36 17.16 -17.97
CA TRP A 365 21.16 17.01 -16.76
C TRP A 365 20.68 17.92 -15.65
N LEU A 366 20.40 17.35 -14.47
CA LEU A 366 19.89 18.10 -13.33
C LEU A 366 20.81 19.23 -12.88
N GLU A 367 22.12 19.06 -13.02
CA GLU A 367 23.12 20.08 -12.67
C GLU A 367 22.91 21.35 -13.52
N GLU A 368 22.74 21.22 -14.83
CA GLU A 368 22.47 22.35 -15.73
C GLU A 368 21.13 23.02 -15.43
N LEU A 369 20.10 22.21 -15.14
CA LEU A 369 18.80 22.75 -14.76
C LEU A 369 18.90 23.57 -13.49
N ARG A 370 19.63 23.07 -12.48
CA ARG A 370 19.84 23.76 -11.21
C ARG A 370 20.58 25.09 -11.39
N ASP A 371 21.62 25.11 -12.22
CA ASP A 371 22.45 26.28 -12.43
C ASP A 371 21.72 27.36 -13.25
N SER A 372 20.73 26.96 -14.05
CA SER A 372 19.86 27.89 -14.79
C SER A 372 18.82 28.63 -13.92
N VAL A 373 18.64 28.24 -12.64
CA VAL A 373 17.59 28.79 -11.76
C VAL A 373 18.06 30.04 -11.01
N SER A 374 17.38 31.15 -11.26
CA SER A 374 17.60 32.42 -10.55
C SER A 374 17.05 32.43 -9.11
N ALA A 375 17.56 33.33 -8.28
CA ALA A 375 17.07 33.52 -6.91
C ALA A 375 15.60 33.98 -6.87
N PHE A 376 15.19 34.82 -7.82
CA PHE A 376 13.81 35.30 -7.93
C PHE A 376 12.82 34.16 -8.19
N GLU A 377 13.16 33.23 -9.09
CA GLU A 377 12.31 32.07 -9.36
C GLU A 377 12.17 31.16 -8.14
N LYS A 378 13.24 30.96 -7.37
CA LYS A 378 13.19 30.20 -6.11
C LYS A 378 12.24 30.85 -5.11
N LEU A 379 12.29 32.18 -4.98
CA LEU A 379 11.39 32.92 -4.09
C LEU A 379 9.93 32.83 -4.56
N ALA A 380 9.67 33.04 -5.85
CA ALA A 380 8.32 32.92 -6.42
C ALA A 380 7.74 31.51 -6.22
N ALA A 381 8.54 30.47 -6.46
CA ALA A 381 8.15 29.09 -6.20
C ALA A 381 7.89 28.84 -4.71
N ALA A 382 8.69 29.41 -3.81
CA ALA A 382 8.52 29.29 -2.37
C ALA A 382 7.24 29.96 -1.85
N LEU A 383 6.77 31.03 -2.50
CA LEU A 383 5.48 31.65 -2.17
C LEU A 383 4.29 30.80 -2.66
N GLN A 384 4.47 30.07 -3.76
CA GLN A 384 3.43 29.29 -4.43
C GLN A 384 3.54 27.77 -4.20
N TRP A 385 4.33 27.32 -3.23
CA TRP A 385 4.66 25.90 -3.01
C TRP A 385 3.45 24.96 -2.86
N ARG A 386 2.28 25.49 -2.47
CA ARG A 386 1.03 24.73 -2.31
C ARG A 386 0.25 24.52 -3.61
N ARG A 387 0.69 25.10 -4.73
CA ARG A 387 0.03 24.99 -6.03
C ARG A 387 0.92 24.13 -6.91
N ALA A 388 0.33 23.23 -7.70
CA ALA A 388 1.03 22.66 -8.85
C ALA A 388 1.13 23.73 -9.97
N LEU A 389 1.89 23.48 -11.04
CA LEU A 389 1.94 24.37 -12.20
C LEU A 389 0.66 24.24 -13.03
N TYR A 390 0.15 23.01 -13.15
CA TYR A 390 -1.16 22.71 -13.75
C TYR A 390 -2.10 22.10 -12.71
N GLN A 391 -3.40 22.21 -12.96
CA GLN A 391 -4.39 21.46 -12.22
C GLN A 391 -4.17 19.96 -12.43
N GLN A 392 -4.24 19.19 -11.36
CA GLN A 392 -4.10 17.74 -11.43
C GLN A 392 -5.47 17.10 -11.68
N ASP A 393 -5.49 16.12 -12.57
CA ASP A 393 -6.59 15.18 -12.75
C ASP A 393 -6.08 13.81 -12.26
N ALA A 394 -6.70 13.29 -11.21
CA ALA A 394 -6.22 12.07 -10.59
C ALA A 394 -6.36 10.83 -11.48
N SER A 395 -7.23 10.87 -12.49
CA SER A 395 -7.43 9.78 -13.44
C SER A 395 -6.34 9.70 -14.52
N LYS A 396 -5.51 10.75 -14.65
CA LYS A 396 -4.44 10.81 -15.66
C LYS A 396 -3.18 10.05 -15.22
N PRO A 397 -2.36 9.58 -16.18
CA PRO A 397 -1.07 8.95 -15.90
C PRO A 397 -0.16 9.86 -15.07
N ALA A 398 0.45 9.30 -14.03
CA ALA A 398 1.41 9.97 -13.17
C ALA A 398 2.81 9.40 -13.34
N VAL A 399 2.90 8.07 -13.41
CA VAL A 399 4.16 7.33 -13.45
C VAL A 399 4.05 6.16 -14.44
N ILE A 400 5.14 5.90 -15.17
CA ILE A 400 5.34 4.66 -15.93
C ILE A 400 6.48 3.87 -15.27
N LEU A 401 6.24 2.59 -15.04
CA LEU A 401 7.23 1.64 -14.52
C LEU A 401 7.45 0.52 -15.53
N PHE A 402 8.64 -0.07 -15.57
CA PHE A 402 8.96 -1.13 -16.53
C PHE A 402 9.07 -2.47 -15.83
N THR A 403 8.41 -3.49 -16.39
CA THR A 403 8.52 -4.88 -15.93
C THR A 403 9.19 -5.72 -17.00
N SER A 404 10.07 -6.64 -16.59
CA SER A 404 10.58 -7.68 -17.49
C SER A 404 9.43 -8.62 -17.82
N GLY A 405 8.78 -8.41 -18.96
CA GLY A 405 7.72 -9.31 -19.41
C GLY A 405 8.24 -10.74 -19.51
N SER A 406 7.35 -11.73 -19.40
CA SER A 406 7.67 -13.14 -19.63
C SER A 406 8.22 -13.44 -21.03
N GLU A 407 8.11 -12.48 -21.95
CA GLU A 407 8.54 -12.54 -23.36
C GLU A 407 9.94 -11.93 -23.58
N GLY A 408 10.64 -11.53 -22.50
CA GLY A 408 11.99 -10.96 -22.57
C GLY A 408 12.05 -9.45 -22.90
N THR A 409 11.02 -8.89 -23.54
CA THR A 409 10.93 -7.44 -23.81
C THR A 409 10.19 -6.69 -22.68
N PRO A 410 10.69 -5.55 -22.19
CA PRO A 410 10.04 -4.80 -21.12
C PRO A 410 8.64 -4.27 -21.51
N LYS A 411 7.65 -4.47 -20.63
CA LYS A 411 6.32 -3.85 -20.71
C LYS A 411 6.31 -2.58 -19.85
N ALA A 412 5.68 -1.51 -20.35
CA ALA A 412 5.48 -0.28 -19.58
C ALA A 412 4.12 -0.33 -18.87
N VAL A 413 4.15 -0.35 -17.54
CA VAL A 413 2.96 -0.28 -16.68
C VAL A 413 2.63 1.17 -16.42
N VAL A 414 1.44 1.62 -16.83
CA VAL A 414 1.00 3.01 -16.67
C VAL A 414 0.13 3.15 -15.42
N LEU A 415 0.60 3.94 -14.45
CA LEU A 415 -0.09 4.19 -13.19
C LEU A 415 -0.62 5.63 -13.13
N SER A 416 -1.91 5.77 -12.81
CA SER A 416 -2.53 7.08 -12.57
C SER A 416 -2.15 7.63 -11.19
N HIS A 417 -2.40 8.93 -10.97
CA HIS A 417 -2.29 9.50 -9.63
C HIS A 417 -3.20 8.78 -8.62
N ARG A 418 -4.44 8.48 -9.04
CA ARG A 418 -5.43 7.77 -8.24
C ARG A 418 -4.90 6.41 -7.78
N ASN A 419 -4.22 5.68 -8.67
CA ASN A 419 -3.67 4.36 -8.31
C ASN A 419 -2.62 4.46 -7.19
N LEU A 420 -1.70 5.42 -7.30
CA LEU A 420 -0.61 5.62 -6.34
C LEU A 420 -1.14 6.07 -4.98
N VAL A 421 -2.09 7.02 -4.96
CA VAL A 421 -2.73 7.50 -3.72
C VAL A 421 -3.57 6.40 -3.09
N ALA A 422 -4.32 5.64 -3.89
CA ALA A 422 -5.11 4.51 -3.42
C ALA A 422 -4.23 3.48 -2.74
N ASN A 423 -3.13 3.03 -3.37
CA ASN A 423 -2.28 2.00 -2.78
C ASN A 423 -1.61 2.46 -1.47
N ALA A 424 -1.12 3.69 -1.43
CA ALA A 424 -0.56 4.26 -0.21
C ALA A 424 -1.59 4.29 0.94
N MET A 425 -2.83 4.72 0.67
CA MET A 425 -3.85 4.83 1.72
C MET A 425 -4.48 3.48 2.07
N GLN A 426 -4.47 2.52 1.14
CA GLN A 426 -4.78 1.11 1.41
C GLN A 426 -3.79 0.49 2.39
N ALA A 427 -2.49 0.75 2.19
CA ALA A 427 -1.44 0.27 3.10
C ALA A 427 -1.51 0.94 4.48
N GLU A 428 -1.75 2.26 4.57
CA GLU A 428 -1.95 2.96 5.85
C GLU A 428 -3.15 2.41 6.64
N ALA A 429 -4.19 1.95 5.93
CA ALA A 429 -5.35 1.34 6.55
C ALA A 429 -5.11 -0.07 7.11
N ARG A 430 -3.91 -0.67 6.90
CA ARG A 430 -3.56 -2.03 7.36
C ARG A 430 -2.24 -2.13 8.13
N ILE A 431 -1.33 -1.17 7.99
CA ILE A 431 -0.03 -1.17 8.68
C ILE A 431 0.04 0.02 9.63
N THR A 432 0.39 -0.19 10.91
CA THR A 432 0.48 0.93 11.88
C THR A 432 1.74 1.76 11.65
N ILE A 433 1.58 2.81 10.86
CA ILE A 433 2.58 3.84 10.60
C ILE A 433 2.11 5.20 11.12
N SER A 434 3.05 6.06 11.50
CA SER A 434 2.74 7.39 12.02
C SER A 434 3.87 8.40 11.79
N PRO A 435 3.62 9.70 11.96
CA PRO A 435 4.67 10.71 11.98
C PRO A 435 5.71 10.55 13.11
N ALA A 436 5.53 9.63 14.06
CA ALA A 436 6.58 9.27 15.01
C ALA A 436 7.64 8.33 14.40
N ASP A 437 7.31 7.71 13.27
CA ASP A 437 8.16 6.73 12.60
C ASP A 437 9.17 7.37 11.62
N LYS A 438 10.23 6.61 11.34
CA LYS A 438 11.23 6.89 10.32
C LYS A 438 11.42 5.66 9.45
N LEU A 439 11.13 5.80 8.16
CA LEU A 439 11.25 4.76 7.15
C LEU A 439 12.62 4.85 6.47
N PHE A 440 13.37 3.74 6.48
CA PHE A 440 14.60 3.58 5.74
C PHE A 440 14.35 2.84 4.42
N ASN A 441 14.39 3.57 3.31
CA ASN A 441 14.12 3.02 1.99
C ASN A 441 15.44 2.79 1.25
N VAL A 442 15.87 1.52 1.23
CA VAL A 442 17.01 1.04 0.46
C VAL A 442 16.58 0.48 -0.91
N LEU A 443 15.28 0.32 -1.14
CA LEU A 443 14.75 -0.30 -2.36
C LEU A 443 14.65 0.71 -3.50
N PRO A 444 14.98 0.33 -4.74
CA PRO A 444 15.00 1.27 -5.85
C PRO A 444 13.65 1.96 -6.12
N VAL A 445 13.68 3.28 -6.31
CA VAL A 445 12.49 4.11 -6.60
C VAL A 445 12.02 3.94 -8.05
N PHE A 446 12.82 3.35 -8.94
CA PHE A 446 12.35 2.90 -10.25
C PHE A 446 11.57 1.58 -10.20
N HIS A 447 11.50 0.94 -9.03
CA HIS A 447 10.66 -0.23 -8.79
C HIS A 447 9.46 0.17 -7.92
N SER A 448 8.28 -0.35 -8.23
CA SER A 448 7.02 0.02 -7.56
C SER A 448 7.07 -0.10 -6.03
N PHE A 449 7.77 -1.09 -5.49
CA PHE A 449 7.93 -1.27 -4.05
C PHE A 449 8.72 -0.15 -3.37
N GLY A 450 9.85 0.27 -3.96
CA GLY A 450 10.62 1.42 -3.47
C GLY A 450 9.95 2.76 -3.78
N LEU A 451 9.16 2.83 -4.87
CA LEU A 451 8.40 4.02 -5.24
C LEU A 451 7.17 4.23 -4.35
N THR A 452 6.14 3.40 -4.45
CA THR A 452 4.88 3.70 -3.77
C THR A 452 5.00 3.43 -2.29
N GLY A 453 5.46 2.23 -1.93
CA GLY A 453 5.62 1.84 -0.54
C GLY A 453 6.77 2.58 0.15
N GLY A 454 7.96 2.56 -0.45
CA GLY A 454 9.16 3.16 0.12
C GLY A 454 9.21 4.69 0.04
N THR A 455 8.43 5.34 -0.84
CA THR A 455 8.53 6.79 -1.06
C THR A 455 7.19 7.54 -0.99
N ILE A 456 6.17 7.16 -1.74
CA ILE A 456 4.91 7.91 -1.77
C ILE A 456 4.16 7.77 -0.44
N LEU A 457 4.05 6.55 0.10
CA LEU A 457 3.39 6.26 1.37
C LEU A 457 3.89 7.13 2.53
N PRO A 458 5.20 7.20 2.84
CA PRO A 458 5.68 8.03 3.94
C PRO A 458 5.45 9.54 3.69
N LEU A 459 5.58 9.99 2.43
CA LEU A 459 5.33 11.39 2.07
C LEU A 459 3.86 11.80 2.23
N LEU A 460 2.90 10.88 2.04
CA LEU A 460 1.47 11.15 2.25
C LEU A 460 1.03 11.05 3.71
N THR A 461 1.73 10.24 4.52
CA THR A 461 1.37 9.92 5.91
C THR A 461 2.20 10.66 6.95
N GLY A 462 3.20 11.45 6.55
CA GLY A 462 4.02 12.26 7.45
C GLY A 462 5.16 11.51 8.14
N VAL A 463 5.37 10.24 7.79
CA VAL A 463 6.52 9.42 8.21
C VAL A 463 7.78 10.00 7.60
N ARG A 464 8.85 10.15 8.39
CA ARG A 464 10.12 10.66 7.85
C ARG A 464 10.76 9.60 6.96
N LEU A 465 11.18 9.97 5.77
CA LEU A 465 11.81 9.09 4.79
C LEU A 465 13.32 9.34 4.75
N PHE A 466 14.11 8.28 4.86
CA PHE A 466 15.52 8.30 4.53
C PHE A 466 15.76 7.42 3.29
N LEU A 467 16.23 8.02 2.21
CA LEU A 467 16.58 7.33 0.96
C LEU A 467 18.04 6.89 0.99
N TYR A 468 18.29 5.64 0.62
CA TYR A 468 19.62 5.11 0.42
C TYR A 468 19.87 4.67 -1.03
N PRO A 469 21.03 4.99 -1.64
CA PRO A 469 21.23 4.90 -3.08
C PRO A 469 21.15 3.49 -3.67
N SER A 470 21.60 2.48 -2.92
CA SER A 470 21.72 1.11 -3.42
C SER A 470 21.52 0.09 -2.30
N PRO A 471 20.64 -0.92 -2.46
CA PRO A 471 20.51 -2.00 -1.49
C PRO A 471 21.72 -2.95 -1.48
N LEU A 472 22.60 -2.87 -2.48
CA LEU A 472 23.75 -3.77 -2.62
C LEU A 472 24.91 -3.45 -1.68
N HIS A 473 24.87 -2.32 -0.98
CA HIS A 473 25.92 -1.93 -0.03
C HIS A 473 25.76 -2.64 1.32
N TYR A 474 25.83 -3.98 1.30
CA TYR A 474 25.49 -4.85 2.45
C TYR A 474 26.20 -4.45 3.74
N LYS A 475 27.48 -4.04 3.66
CA LYS A 475 28.27 -3.63 4.84
C LYS A 475 27.92 -2.23 5.36
N LEU A 476 27.47 -1.32 4.51
CA LEU A 476 27.20 0.07 4.91
C LEU A 476 25.78 0.27 5.45
N ILE A 477 24.83 -0.56 5.02
CA ILE A 477 23.42 -0.41 5.38
C ILE A 477 23.18 -0.60 6.90
N PRO A 478 23.76 -1.61 7.58
CA PRO A 478 23.67 -1.73 9.03
C PRO A 478 24.24 -0.51 9.77
N ASP A 479 25.44 -0.03 9.38
CA ASP A 479 26.05 1.18 9.95
C ASP A 479 25.16 2.42 9.79
N VAL A 480 24.53 2.57 8.64
CA VAL A 480 23.60 3.66 8.38
C VAL A 480 22.35 3.51 9.23
N ALA A 481 21.78 2.30 9.34
CA ALA A 481 20.63 2.02 10.19
C ALA A 481 20.92 2.38 11.67
N ARG A 482 22.10 2.01 12.19
CA ARG A 482 22.56 2.38 13.54
C ARG A 482 22.51 3.89 13.76
N LYS A 483 23.01 4.67 12.78
CA LYS A 483 23.09 6.14 12.86
C LYS A 483 21.74 6.82 12.73
N ILE A 484 20.94 6.41 11.74
CA ILE A 484 19.68 7.09 11.43
C ILE A 484 18.51 6.63 12.31
N ARG A 485 18.68 5.50 13.00
CA ARG A 485 17.71 4.84 13.90
C ARG A 485 16.30 4.72 13.30
N PRO A 486 16.14 4.01 12.17
CA PRO A 486 14.83 3.86 11.55
C PRO A 486 13.92 2.97 12.39
N THR A 487 12.61 3.20 12.32
CA THR A 487 11.61 2.33 12.97
C THR A 487 10.97 1.35 11.98
N ILE A 488 11.08 1.63 10.69
CA ILE A 488 10.53 0.82 9.60
C ILE A 488 11.57 0.71 8.48
N MET A 489 11.70 -0.47 7.89
CA MET A 489 12.54 -0.70 6.71
C MET A 489 11.81 -1.59 5.71
N PHE A 490 12.04 -1.37 4.42
CA PHE A 490 11.51 -2.23 3.36
C PHE A 490 12.65 -3.02 2.73
N GLY A 491 12.41 -4.29 2.40
CA GLY A 491 13.44 -5.18 1.89
C GLY A 491 12.89 -6.39 1.14
N THR A 492 13.80 -7.16 0.55
CA THR A 492 13.53 -8.52 0.06
C THR A 492 14.31 -9.50 0.94
N ASP A 493 13.93 -10.78 0.99
CA ASP A 493 14.64 -11.79 1.78
C ASP A 493 16.14 -11.81 1.52
N THR A 494 16.54 -11.78 0.25
CA THR A 494 17.93 -11.77 -0.22
C THR A 494 18.72 -10.64 0.42
N PHE A 495 18.18 -9.42 0.41
CA PHE A 495 18.85 -8.27 1.01
C PHE A 495 18.85 -8.35 2.54
N LEU A 496 17.73 -8.75 3.15
CA LEU A 496 17.62 -8.85 4.61
C LEU A 496 18.56 -9.92 5.19
N ALA A 497 18.70 -11.06 4.51
CA ALA A 497 19.67 -12.09 4.87
C ALA A 497 21.12 -11.59 4.72
N ALA A 498 21.42 -10.85 3.63
CA ALA A 498 22.74 -10.27 3.42
C ALA A 498 23.10 -9.23 4.50
N TYR A 499 22.19 -8.33 4.85
CA TYR A 499 22.40 -7.36 5.92
C TYR A 499 22.59 -8.03 7.27
N ALA A 500 21.81 -9.08 7.56
CA ALA A 500 21.93 -9.82 8.81
C ALA A 500 23.31 -10.47 8.98
N ARG A 501 23.95 -10.94 7.90
CA ARG A 501 25.31 -11.51 7.95
C ARG A 501 26.39 -10.49 8.25
N THR A 502 26.24 -9.24 7.80
CA THR A 502 27.26 -8.20 7.95
C THR A 502 27.01 -7.25 9.10
N ALA A 503 25.80 -7.25 9.68
CA ALA A 503 25.44 -6.41 10.81
C ALA A 503 26.13 -6.87 12.10
N GLU A 504 26.45 -5.90 12.94
CA GLU A 504 26.79 -6.08 14.35
C GLU A 504 25.52 -6.01 15.21
N ASP A 505 25.63 -6.43 16.47
CA ASP A 505 24.51 -6.38 17.40
C ASP A 505 24.14 -4.92 17.69
N GLY A 506 22.85 -4.61 17.60
CA GLY A 506 22.32 -3.27 17.83
C GLY A 506 22.15 -2.40 16.57
N ASP A 507 22.69 -2.79 15.41
CA ASP A 507 22.57 -2.01 14.15
C ASP A 507 21.12 -1.71 13.76
N PHE A 508 20.26 -2.68 14.01
CA PHE A 508 18.84 -2.64 13.69
C PHE A 508 17.93 -2.47 14.93
N SER A 509 18.50 -2.15 16.10
CA SER A 509 17.78 -2.10 17.39
C SER A 509 16.61 -1.12 17.48
N SER A 510 16.53 -0.14 16.58
CA SER A 510 15.42 0.82 16.54
C SER A 510 14.25 0.34 15.68
N LEU A 511 14.43 -0.69 14.86
CA LEU A 511 13.37 -1.19 13.99
C LEU A 511 12.28 -1.85 14.81
N ARG A 512 11.04 -1.50 14.49
CA ARG A 512 9.85 -2.17 15.02
C ARG A 512 9.46 -3.35 14.13
N PHE A 513 9.53 -3.15 12.82
CA PHE A 513 9.26 -4.17 11.83
C PHE A 513 9.91 -3.84 10.49
N VAL A 514 10.00 -4.86 9.64
CA VAL A 514 10.44 -4.77 8.25
C VAL A 514 9.33 -5.26 7.34
N VAL A 515 8.97 -4.50 6.31
CA VAL A 515 8.08 -4.99 5.26
C VAL A 515 8.92 -5.71 4.22
N ALA A 516 8.74 -7.03 4.13
CA ALA A 516 9.40 -7.87 3.15
C ALA A 516 8.43 -8.26 2.03
N GLY A 517 8.91 -8.26 0.79
CA GLY A 517 8.11 -8.66 -0.36
C GLY A 517 8.95 -8.89 -1.60
N ALA A 518 8.28 -9.04 -2.74
CA ALA A 518 8.85 -9.36 -4.05
C ALA A 518 9.46 -10.76 -4.22
N GLU A 519 9.71 -11.48 -3.13
CA GLU A 519 10.10 -12.90 -3.05
C GLU A 519 9.63 -13.51 -1.72
N PRO A 520 9.49 -14.85 -1.62
CA PRO A 520 9.20 -15.52 -0.36
C PRO A 520 10.29 -15.29 0.69
N VAL A 521 9.90 -15.07 1.95
CA VAL A 521 10.87 -14.92 3.05
C VAL A 521 11.21 -16.28 3.65
N ARG A 522 12.52 -16.54 3.83
CA ARG A 522 12.99 -17.77 4.46
C ARG A 522 12.69 -17.76 5.96
N ALA A 523 12.36 -18.92 6.51
CA ALA A 523 12.13 -19.07 7.95
C ALA A 523 13.34 -18.63 8.78
N GLU A 524 14.54 -18.90 8.28
CA GLU A 524 15.79 -18.48 8.91
C GLU A 524 15.93 -16.96 8.97
N THR A 525 15.62 -16.26 7.86
CA THR A 525 15.64 -14.79 7.84
C THR A 525 14.64 -14.23 8.86
N ARG A 526 13.42 -14.78 8.94
CA ARG A 526 12.45 -14.38 9.98
C ARG A 526 13.01 -14.60 11.39
N ARG A 527 13.58 -15.78 11.66
CA ARG A 527 14.15 -16.12 12.96
C ARG A 527 15.25 -15.16 13.36
N ILE A 528 16.25 -14.96 12.49
CA ILE A 528 17.39 -14.07 12.78
C ILE A 528 16.91 -12.65 13.07
N TRP A 529 16.02 -12.10 12.24
CA TRP A 529 15.55 -10.73 12.45
C TRP A 529 14.74 -10.55 13.73
N ARG A 530 13.92 -11.54 14.09
CA ARG A 530 13.16 -11.56 15.35
C ARG A 530 14.07 -11.70 16.56
N GLU A 531 14.96 -12.70 16.57
CA GLU A 531 15.75 -13.07 17.75
C GLU A 531 16.97 -12.15 17.95
N ARG A 532 17.68 -11.79 16.88
CA ARG A 532 18.91 -10.98 16.97
C ARG A 532 18.62 -9.49 16.99
N PHE A 533 17.66 -9.03 16.19
CA PHE A 533 17.39 -7.59 16.02
C PHE A 533 16.10 -7.12 16.70
N GLY A 534 15.25 -8.03 17.19
CA GLY A 534 13.98 -7.67 17.82
C GLY A 534 12.96 -7.08 16.85
N ALA A 535 13.14 -7.29 15.54
CA ALA A 535 12.32 -6.70 14.49
C ALA A 535 11.50 -7.79 13.78
N GLU A 536 10.19 -7.64 13.77
CA GLU A 536 9.30 -8.57 13.05
C GLU A 536 9.37 -8.32 11.53
N ILE A 537 9.49 -9.39 10.75
CA ILE A 537 9.33 -9.31 9.31
C ILE A 537 7.84 -9.52 8.98
N ILE A 538 7.21 -8.51 8.37
CA ILE A 538 5.87 -8.61 7.84
C ILE A 538 5.92 -8.81 6.31
N GLU A 539 5.46 -9.98 5.88
CA GLU A 539 5.45 -10.36 4.46
C GLU A 539 4.28 -9.71 3.72
N GLY A 540 4.53 -9.19 2.52
CA GLY A 540 3.53 -8.60 1.65
C GLY A 540 3.66 -9.08 0.21
N PHE A 541 2.52 -9.17 -0.46
CA PHE A 541 2.41 -9.51 -1.87
C PHE A 541 1.98 -8.31 -2.68
N GLY A 542 2.58 -8.18 -3.86
CA GLY A 542 2.29 -7.09 -4.77
C GLY A 542 2.95 -7.28 -6.13
N LEU A 543 2.48 -6.48 -7.07
CA LEU A 543 2.92 -6.44 -8.45
C LEU A 543 2.86 -4.99 -8.93
N THR A 544 3.67 -4.64 -9.93
CA THR A 544 3.78 -3.25 -10.39
C THR A 544 2.43 -2.71 -10.88
N GLU A 545 1.62 -3.59 -11.45
CA GLU A 545 0.27 -3.39 -11.96
C GLU A 545 -0.75 -3.04 -10.86
N ALA A 546 -0.43 -3.23 -9.58
CA ALA A 546 -1.28 -2.89 -8.44
C ALA A 546 -0.67 -1.81 -7.52
N ALA A 547 0.34 -1.11 -8.02
CA ALA A 547 0.94 0.09 -7.43
C ALA A 547 1.57 0.05 -6.00
N PRO A 548 2.22 -1.00 -5.46
CA PRO A 548 2.19 -2.42 -5.81
C PRO A 548 1.40 -3.30 -4.84
N VAL A 549 1.11 -2.86 -3.62
CA VAL A 549 0.72 -3.77 -2.53
C VAL A 549 -0.70 -4.29 -2.76
N VAL A 550 -0.89 -5.60 -2.69
CA VAL A 550 -2.19 -6.26 -2.85
C VAL A 550 -2.66 -6.86 -1.53
N ALA A 551 -1.75 -7.52 -0.82
CA ALA A 551 -1.98 -8.13 0.47
C ALA A 551 -0.76 -7.92 1.37
N VAL A 552 -0.99 -7.82 2.68
CA VAL A 552 0.10 -7.67 3.63
C VAL A 552 -0.25 -8.32 4.96
N ASN A 553 0.73 -8.99 5.56
CA ASN A 553 0.71 -9.36 6.97
C ASN A 553 0.86 -8.09 7.82
N THR A 554 0.49 -8.21 9.09
CA THR A 554 0.68 -7.12 10.06
C THR A 554 1.44 -7.67 11.27
N ALA A 555 2.03 -6.79 12.07
CA ALA A 555 2.86 -7.18 13.20
C ALA A 555 2.06 -7.90 14.30
N THR A 556 0.76 -7.61 14.43
CA THR A 556 -0.12 -8.25 15.44
C THR A 556 -1.12 -9.24 14.84
N HIS A 557 -1.32 -9.22 13.53
CA HIS A 557 -2.27 -10.06 12.80
C HIS A 557 -1.63 -10.62 11.53
N GLY A 558 -0.51 -11.32 11.72
CA GLY A 558 0.27 -11.97 10.67
C GLY A 558 0.35 -13.49 10.83
N ARG A 559 0.67 -14.19 9.74
CA ARG A 559 0.94 -15.63 9.72
C ARG A 559 2.15 -15.93 8.85
N ASP A 560 3.18 -16.51 9.43
CA ASP A 560 4.40 -16.96 8.73
C ASP A 560 4.03 -17.87 7.54
N GLY A 561 4.70 -17.68 6.41
CA GLY A 561 4.44 -18.45 5.18
C GLY A 561 3.18 -18.01 4.42
N THR A 562 2.55 -16.91 4.83
CA THR A 562 1.48 -16.23 4.09
C THR A 562 1.92 -14.81 3.74
N VAL A 563 1.23 -14.17 2.81
CA VAL A 563 1.43 -12.75 2.45
C VAL A 563 0.37 -11.86 3.07
N GLY A 564 -0.35 -12.37 4.08
CA GLY A 564 -1.40 -11.67 4.77
C GLY A 564 -2.71 -11.61 4.00
N ARG A 565 -3.47 -10.55 4.28
CA ARG A 565 -4.85 -10.38 3.82
C ARG A 565 -4.95 -9.26 2.80
N LEU A 566 -5.90 -9.40 1.88
CA LEU A 566 -6.16 -8.43 0.81
C LEU A 566 -6.40 -7.01 1.38
N LEU A 567 -5.79 -6.00 0.76
CA LEU A 567 -5.95 -4.59 1.14
C LEU A 567 -7.40 -4.10 0.97
N PRO A 568 -7.82 -3.06 1.73
CA PRO A 568 -9.19 -2.55 1.63
C PRO A 568 -9.52 -2.04 0.22
N GLY A 569 -10.75 -2.24 -0.23
CA GLY A 569 -11.21 -1.81 -1.57
C GLY A 569 -10.69 -2.66 -2.73
N MET A 570 -9.84 -3.65 -2.48
CA MET A 570 -9.50 -4.70 -3.44
C MET A 570 -10.54 -5.82 -3.40
N ARG A 571 -10.72 -6.47 -4.54
CA ARG A 571 -11.47 -7.70 -4.72
C ARG A 571 -10.57 -8.72 -5.42
N MET A 572 -10.78 -9.99 -5.09
CA MET A 572 -10.13 -11.09 -5.79
C MET A 572 -11.15 -12.09 -6.30
N ARG A 573 -10.79 -12.77 -7.38
CA ARG A 573 -11.46 -13.94 -7.94
C ARG A 573 -10.41 -15.00 -8.16
N LEU A 574 -10.68 -16.22 -7.74
CA LEU A 574 -9.83 -17.37 -8.00
C LEU A 574 -10.47 -18.17 -9.12
N GLU A 575 -9.73 -18.37 -10.21
CA GLU A 575 -10.11 -19.26 -11.31
C GLU A 575 -9.50 -20.64 -11.06
N GLU A 576 -10.32 -21.69 -11.17
CA GLU A 576 -9.87 -23.06 -10.98
C GLU A 576 -8.88 -23.46 -12.06
N ILE A 577 -7.87 -24.26 -11.69
CA ILE A 577 -6.83 -24.73 -12.59
C ILE A 577 -6.79 -26.25 -12.52
N ASP A 578 -6.93 -26.90 -13.68
CA ASP A 578 -6.81 -28.36 -13.79
C ASP A 578 -5.48 -28.85 -13.19
N GLY A 579 -5.56 -29.84 -12.30
CA GLY A 579 -4.39 -30.43 -11.64
C GLY A 579 -3.87 -29.67 -10.42
N VAL A 580 -4.52 -28.58 -9.97
CA VAL A 580 -4.21 -27.89 -8.72
C VAL A 580 -5.32 -28.14 -7.70
N ALA A 581 -5.07 -29.04 -6.73
CA ALA A 581 -6.07 -29.43 -5.74
C ALA A 581 -6.42 -28.31 -4.73
N GLU A 582 -5.45 -27.45 -4.40
CA GLU A 582 -5.61 -26.34 -3.45
C GLU A 582 -5.08 -25.02 -4.03
N GLY A 583 -6.01 -24.17 -4.49
CA GLY A 583 -5.71 -22.82 -4.97
C GLY A 583 -6.28 -22.56 -6.35
N GLY A 584 -6.09 -21.33 -6.84
CA GLY A 584 -6.55 -20.92 -8.16
C GLY A 584 -5.75 -19.74 -8.68
N GLN A 585 -5.93 -19.43 -9.96
CA GLN A 585 -5.30 -18.29 -10.61
C GLN A 585 -5.91 -17.01 -10.05
N LEU A 586 -5.06 -16.11 -9.59
CA LEU A 586 -5.47 -14.88 -8.93
C LEU A 586 -5.82 -13.80 -9.95
N TRP A 587 -7.08 -13.38 -9.91
CA TRP A 587 -7.58 -12.21 -10.61
C TRP A 587 -7.91 -11.11 -9.61
N LEU A 588 -7.53 -9.87 -9.92
CA LEU A 588 -7.70 -8.72 -9.03
C LEU A 588 -8.57 -7.63 -9.64
N LEU A 589 -9.28 -6.91 -8.78
CA LEU A 589 -10.02 -5.69 -9.12
C LEU A 589 -9.91 -4.68 -7.97
N GLY A 590 -9.49 -3.45 -8.25
CA GLY A 590 -9.42 -2.41 -7.21
C GLY A 590 -8.90 -1.07 -7.72
N PRO A 591 -8.95 -0.03 -6.87
CA PRO A 591 -8.63 1.35 -7.25
C PRO A 591 -7.13 1.59 -7.53
N ASN A 592 -6.26 0.70 -7.08
CA ASN A 592 -4.81 0.73 -7.26
C ASN A 592 -4.32 -0.03 -8.50
N LEU A 593 -5.21 -0.67 -9.25
CA LEU A 593 -4.82 -1.33 -10.50
C LEU A 593 -4.46 -0.31 -11.58
N MET A 594 -3.41 -0.64 -12.33
CA MET A 594 -2.88 0.16 -13.42
C MET A 594 -3.95 0.59 -14.43
N MET A 595 -3.64 1.63 -15.18
CA MET A 595 -4.45 2.03 -16.32
C MET A 595 -4.37 1.01 -17.45
N GLY A 596 -3.21 0.34 -17.59
CA GLY A 596 -2.93 -0.58 -18.69
C GLY A 596 -1.45 -0.67 -19.01
N TYR A 597 -1.13 -1.36 -20.10
CA TYR A 597 0.24 -1.54 -20.59
C TYR A 597 0.51 -0.71 -21.85
N MET A 598 1.78 -0.34 -22.05
CA MET A 598 2.36 -0.09 -23.37
C MET A 598 3.33 -1.24 -23.67
N THR A 599 3.28 -1.76 -24.90
CA THR A 599 4.08 -2.92 -25.32
C THR A 599 4.94 -2.57 -26.52
N ALA A 600 5.99 -3.37 -26.76
CA ALA A 600 6.96 -3.07 -27.81
C ALA A 600 6.35 -3.13 -29.23
N ASP A 601 5.30 -3.92 -29.43
CA ASP A 601 4.52 -4.01 -30.67
C ASP A 601 3.55 -2.83 -30.87
N ARG A 602 3.20 -2.11 -29.79
CA ARG A 602 2.37 -0.90 -29.82
C ARG A 602 3.02 0.23 -28.99
N PRO A 603 4.18 0.74 -29.43
CA PRO A 603 4.95 1.70 -28.65
C PRO A 603 4.18 3.02 -28.46
N GLY A 604 4.13 3.49 -27.22
CA GLY A 604 3.43 4.72 -26.84
C GLY A 604 1.89 4.63 -26.82
N GLU A 605 1.30 3.50 -27.22
CA GLU A 605 -0.14 3.26 -27.19
C GLU A 605 -0.54 2.54 -25.88
N LEU A 606 -1.36 3.20 -25.06
CA LEU A 606 -1.90 2.60 -23.85
C LEU A 606 -3.00 1.60 -24.21
N GLN A 607 -2.77 0.33 -23.90
CA GLN A 607 -3.77 -0.73 -23.93
C GLN A 607 -4.46 -0.80 -22.56
N PRO A 608 -5.70 -0.30 -22.43
CA PRO A 608 -6.35 -0.14 -21.14
C PRO A 608 -6.65 -1.50 -20.49
N LEU A 609 -6.62 -1.53 -19.16
CA LEU A 609 -7.09 -2.69 -18.40
C LEU A 609 -8.62 -2.80 -18.49
N GLU A 610 -9.12 -3.95 -18.94
CA GLU A 610 -10.55 -4.25 -19.04
C GLU A 610 -11.02 -5.10 -17.85
N GLY A 611 -11.53 -4.46 -16.80
CA GLY A 611 -12.13 -5.14 -15.67
C GLY A 611 -11.12 -5.82 -14.74
N TRP A 612 -11.11 -7.15 -14.70
CA TRP A 612 -10.26 -7.92 -13.80
C TRP A 612 -8.86 -8.10 -14.38
N HIS A 613 -7.83 -7.92 -13.54
CA HIS A 613 -6.43 -8.14 -13.92
C HIS A 613 -5.98 -9.54 -13.50
N ASP A 614 -5.53 -10.34 -14.46
CA ASP A 614 -4.82 -11.60 -14.22
C ASP A 614 -3.39 -11.30 -13.74
N THR A 615 -3.06 -11.73 -12.51
CA THR A 615 -1.70 -11.52 -11.98
C THR A 615 -0.69 -12.53 -12.49
N GLY A 616 -1.16 -13.64 -13.06
CA GLY A 616 -0.35 -14.80 -13.42
C GLY A 616 0.18 -15.59 -12.20
N ASP A 617 -0.28 -15.28 -10.98
CA ASP A 617 0.08 -15.98 -9.75
C ASP A 617 -1.04 -16.96 -9.34
N ILE A 618 -0.63 -18.10 -8.77
CA ILE A 618 -1.51 -19.11 -8.22
C ILE A 618 -1.46 -19.01 -6.70
N VAL A 619 -2.62 -18.88 -6.08
CA VAL A 619 -2.74 -18.67 -4.63
C VAL A 619 -3.77 -19.58 -4.01
N SER A 620 -3.55 -19.91 -2.73
CA SER A 620 -4.59 -20.49 -1.88
C SER A 620 -4.96 -19.49 -0.79
N VAL A 621 -6.21 -19.53 -0.34
CA VAL A 621 -6.74 -18.62 0.69
C VAL A 621 -7.41 -19.43 1.78
N ASP A 622 -7.02 -19.19 3.03
CA ASP A 622 -7.56 -19.94 4.16
C ASP A 622 -8.86 -19.32 4.74
N ARG A 623 -9.38 -19.95 5.81
CA ARG A 623 -10.60 -19.53 6.52
C ARG A 623 -10.50 -18.18 7.24
N GLU A 624 -9.30 -17.67 7.43
CA GLU A 624 -9.09 -16.37 8.05
C GLU A 624 -8.79 -15.29 6.99
N GLY A 625 -8.66 -15.69 5.72
CA GLY A 625 -8.40 -14.82 4.60
C GLY A 625 -6.92 -14.59 4.32
N PHE A 626 -6.03 -15.35 4.96
CA PHE A 626 -4.61 -15.28 4.65
C PHE A 626 -4.35 -15.94 3.32
N ILE A 627 -3.55 -15.25 2.51
CA ILE A 627 -3.20 -15.65 1.15
C ILE A 627 -1.82 -16.32 1.20
N THR A 628 -1.68 -17.48 0.60
CA THR A 628 -0.39 -18.15 0.38
C THR A 628 -0.11 -18.21 -1.11
N ILE A 629 1.05 -17.72 -1.52
CA ILE A 629 1.51 -17.80 -2.91
C ILE A 629 2.02 -19.22 -3.16
N ARG A 630 1.41 -19.94 -4.11
CA ARG A 630 1.80 -21.31 -4.49
C ARG A 630 2.80 -21.33 -5.64
N GLY A 631 2.84 -20.27 -6.44
CA GLY A 631 3.79 -20.07 -7.53
C GLY A 631 3.22 -19.13 -8.59
N ARG A 632 3.93 -19.00 -9.71
CA ARG A 632 3.42 -18.35 -10.92
C ARG A 632 2.95 -19.39 -11.91
N ALA A 633 1.84 -19.19 -12.60
CA ALA A 633 1.31 -20.14 -13.58
C ALA A 633 2.37 -20.58 -14.61
N LYS A 634 3.22 -19.67 -15.07
CA LYS A 634 4.34 -19.95 -15.99
C LYS A 634 5.55 -20.65 -15.36
N ARG A 635 5.56 -20.83 -14.04
CA ARG A 635 6.62 -21.46 -13.23
C ARG A 635 6.11 -22.76 -12.59
N PHE A 636 5.17 -23.43 -13.26
CA PHE A 636 4.79 -24.81 -12.99
C PHE A 636 5.31 -25.69 -14.11
N ALA A 637 5.84 -26.85 -13.75
CA ALA A 637 6.11 -27.93 -14.69
C ALA A 637 4.85 -28.78 -14.85
N LYS A 638 4.43 -29.05 -16.09
CA LYS A 638 3.35 -29.96 -16.44
C LYS A 638 3.90 -31.38 -16.59
N ILE A 639 3.84 -32.15 -15.52
CA ILE A 639 4.42 -33.50 -15.46
C ILE A 639 3.30 -34.52 -15.34
N ALA A 640 3.12 -35.34 -16.37
CA ALA A 640 2.11 -36.40 -16.43
C ALA A 640 0.67 -35.90 -16.15
N GLY A 641 0.36 -34.66 -16.55
CA GLY A 641 -0.95 -34.04 -16.32
C GLY A 641 -1.10 -33.29 -14.99
N GLU A 642 -0.11 -33.37 -14.10
CA GLU A 642 -0.07 -32.60 -12.85
C GLU A 642 0.78 -31.31 -12.99
N MET A 643 0.34 -30.26 -12.32
CA MET A 643 1.05 -28.98 -12.25
C MET A 643 1.94 -28.95 -11.01
N VAL A 644 3.26 -29.05 -11.20
CA VAL A 644 4.25 -29.04 -10.14
C VAL A 644 4.92 -27.67 -10.01
N SER A 645 4.78 -27.01 -8.86
CA SER A 645 5.36 -25.68 -8.63
C SER A 645 6.89 -25.74 -8.56
N LEU A 646 7.59 -25.11 -9.51
CA LEU A 646 9.05 -25.01 -9.50
C LEU A 646 9.56 -24.23 -8.27
N GLY A 647 8.78 -23.25 -7.80
CA GLY A 647 9.12 -22.51 -6.58
C GLY A 647 9.02 -23.37 -5.31
N ALA A 648 8.06 -24.29 -5.25
CA ALA A 648 7.96 -25.24 -4.13
C ALA A 648 9.14 -26.22 -4.12
N VAL A 649 9.60 -26.64 -5.30
CA VAL A 649 10.83 -27.43 -5.44
C VAL A 649 12.05 -26.64 -4.96
N GLU A 650 12.17 -25.37 -5.36
CA GLU A 650 13.25 -24.50 -4.88
C GLU A 650 13.24 -24.36 -3.36
N MET A 651 12.07 -24.17 -2.74
CA MET A 651 11.96 -24.12 -1.27
C MET A 651 12.39 -25.43 -0.60
N LEU A 652 11.99 -26.58 -1.15
CA LEU A 652 12.38 -27.90 -0.66
C LEU A 652 13.91 -28.09 -0.72
N VAL A 653 14.49 -27.81 -1.88
CA VAL A 653 15.94 -27.94 -2.12
C VAL A 653 16.73 -26.96 -1.25
N GLN A 654 16.23 -25.72 -1.11
CA GLN A 654 16.86 -24.71 -0.26
C GLN A 654 16.87 -25.15 1.21
N ALA A 655 15.85 -25.84 1.69
CA ALA A 655 15.82 -26.34 3.06
C ALA A 655 16.84 -27.46 3.31
N LEU A 656 17.18 -28.25 2.27
CA LEU A 656 18.22 -29.27 2.32
C LEU A 656 19.64 -28.69 2.23
N TRP A 657 19.85 -27.69 1.37
CA TRP A 657 21.13 -26.99 1.19
C TRP A 657 20.98 -25.47 1.40
N PRO A 658 20.91 -24.99 2.67
CA PRO A 658 20.54 -23.61 3.00
C PRO A 658 21.55 -22.54 2.56
N GLU A 659 22.83 -22.88 2.53
CA GLU A 659 23.91 -21.96 2.19
C GLU A 659 24.12 -21.79 0.67
N GLU A 660 23.44 -22.60 -0.12
CA GLU A 660 23.63 -22.71 -1.56
C GLU A 660 22.49 -22.02 -2.31
N ARG A 661 22.72 -21.69 -3.59
CA ARG A 661 21.71 -21.12 -4.48
C ARG A 661 21.18 -22.18 -5.42
N HIS A 662 19.86 -22.15 -5.63
CA HIS A 662 19.13 -23.15 -6.39
C HIS A 662 18.17 -22.49 -7.38
N ALA A 663 18.01 -23.09 -8.55
CA ALA A 663 16.99 -22.75 -9.53
C ALA A 663 16.39 -24.03 -10.12
N ALA A 664 15.08 -24.22 -9.98
CA ALA A 664 14.34 -25.28 -10.63
C ALA A 664 13.80 -24.77 -11.97
N VAL A 665 14.02 -25.56 -13.03
CA VAL A 665 13.55 -25.26 -14.38
C VAL A 665 12.84 -26.47 -14.97
N ALA A 666 11.80 -26.21 -15.76
CA ALA A 666 11.10 -27.24 -16.51
C ALA A 666 11.73 -27.38 -17.91
N VAL A 667 12.02 -28.63 -18.30
CA VAL A 667 12.49 -29.00 -19.63
C VAL A 667 11.56 -30.04 -20.25
N PRO A 668 11.48 -30.15 -21.59
CA PRO A 668 10.64 -31.14 -22.26
C PRO A 668 11.02 -32.58 -21.88
N ASP A 669 10.02 -33.44 -21.66
CA ASP A 669 10.18 -34.87 -21.47
C ASP A 669 9.22 -35.65 -22.37
N LYS A 670 9.74 -36.63 -23.13
CA LYS A 670 8.96 -37.35 -24.14
C LYS A 670 7.80 -38.18 -23.56
N ARG A 671 7.88 -38.61 -22.30
CA ARG A 671 6.88 -39.49 -21.67
C ARG A 671 5.94 -38.72 -20.77
N ARG A 672 6.45 -37.72 -20.05
CA ARG A 672 5.70 -36.98 -19.02
C ARG A 672 5.27 -35.58 -19.46
N GLY A 673 5.61 -35.17 -20.68
CA GLY A 673 5.41 -33.80 -21.16
C GLY A 673 6.58 -32.91 -20.75
N GLU A 674 6.75 -32.71 -19.44
CA GLU A 674 7.90 -32.00 -18.87
C GLU A 674 8.54 -32.79 -17.73
N ARG A 675 9.77 -32.40 -17.37
CA ARG A 675 10.43 -32.83 -16.13
C ARG A 675 11.22 -31.66 -15.52
N ILE A 676 11.54 -31.79 -14.24
CA ILE A 676 12.23 -30.75 -13.47
C ILE A 676 13.72 -31.04 -13.43
N VAL A 677 14.51 -30.00 -13.73
CA VAL A 677 15.96 -29.99 -13.59
C VAL A 677 16.32 -28.99 -12.51
N LEU A 678 17.16 -29.40 -11.57
CA LEU A 678 17.72 -28.54 -10.54
C LEU A 678 19.07 -28.00 -11.00
N VAL A 679 19.19 -26.68 -11.15
CA VAL A 679 20.47 -25.99 -11.29
C VAL A 679 20.89 -25.48 -9.92
N THR A 680 22.08 -25.83 -9.44
CA THR A 680 22.49 -25.57 -8.05
C THR A 680 23.98 -25.24 -7.90
N THR A 681 24.33 -24.40 -6.91
CA THR A 681 25.72 -24.20 -6.47
C THR A 681 26.21 -25.26 -5.48
N ALA A 682 25.32 -26.11 -4.97
CA ALA A 682 25.66 -27.20 -4.08
C ALA A 682 26.49 -28.26 -4.81
N GLY A 683 27.82 -28.19 -4.69
CA GLY A 683 28.73 -29.14 -5.35
C GLY A 683 28.52 -30.60 -4.92
N ASN A 684 28.05 -30.81 -3.69
CA ASN A 684 27.71 -32.12 -3.13
C ASN A 684 26.26 -32.54 -3.40
N ALA A 685 25.49 -31.80 -4.20
CA ALA A 685 24.12 -32.18 -4.51
C ALA A 685 24.05 -33.55 -5.19
N ASP A 686 23.18 -34.41 -4.68
CA ASP A 686 23.00 -35.79 -5.10
C ASP A 686 21.49 -36.11 -5.17
N PRO A 687 21.01 -36.76 -6.25
CA PRO A 687 19.58 -37.07 -6.42
C PRO A 687 19.00 -37.95 -5.32
N GLU A 688 19.74 -38.94 -4.80
CA GLU A 688 19.23 -39.84 -3.76
C GLU A 688 19.03 -39.11 -2.43
N THR A 689 19.97 -38.23 -2.08
CA THR A 689 19.89 -37.36 -0.90
C THR A 689 18.64 -36.46 -0.98
N LEU A 690 18.41 -35.85 -2.15
CA LEU A 690 17.24 -35.00 -2.36
C LEU A 690 15.93 -35.80 -2.33
N ARG A 691 15.92 -37.02 -2.86
CA ARG A 691 14.76 -37.93 -2.82
C ARG A 691 14.40 -38.36 -1.39
N LEU A 692 15.39 -38.74 -0.59
CA LEU A 692 15.19 -39.11 0.81
C LEU A 692 14.65 -37.93 1.63
N TYR A 693 15.24 -36.75 1.45
CA TYR A 693 14.77 -35.54 2.11
C TYR A 693 13.36 -35.14 1.66
N GLY A 694 13.08 -35.16 0.36
CA GLY A 694 11.76 -34.87 -0.19
C GLY A 694 10.68 -35.76 0.40
N LYS A 695 10.94 -37.07 0.53
CA LYS A 695 10.02 -38.01 1.18
C LYS A 695 9.77 -37.66 2.65
N GLN A 696 10.81 -37.26 3.40
CA GLN A 696 10.68 -36.82 4.79
C GLN A 696 9.88 -35.53 4.92
N ALA A 697 10.04 -34.60 3.98
CA ALA A 697 9.33 -33.32 3.91
C ALA A 697 7.90 -33.44 3.35
N GLY A 698 7.45 -34.64 2.98
CA GLY A 698 6.12 -34.88 2.41
C GLY A 698 5.95 -34.41 0.97
N ALA A 699 7.03 -34.21 0.22
CA ALA A 699 6.98 -33.87 -1.20
C ALA A 699 6.49 -35.08 -2.03
N THR A 700 5.71 -34.82 -3.09
CA THR A 700 5.34 -35.87 -4.04
C THR A 700 6.56 -36.28 -4.87
N GLU A 701 6.56 -37.50 -5.41
CA GLU A 701 7.67 -37.98 -6.25
C GLU A 701 7.88 -37.11 -7.50
N LEU A 702 6.81 -36.50 -8.01
CA LEU A 702 6.85 -35.55 -9.13
C LEU A 702 7.56 -34.23 -8.81
N MET A 703 7.63 -33.84 -7.52
CA MET A 703 8.29 -32.63 -7.06
C MET A 703 9.81 -32.78 -6.94
N VAL A 704 10.34 -34.00 -6.88
CA VAL A 704 11.77 -34.23 -6.61
C VAL A 704 12.54 -34.27 -7.94
N PRO A 705 13.45 -33.31 -8.20
CA PRO A 705 14.30 -33.34 -9.39
C PRO A 705 15.26 -34.53 -9.36
N HIS A 706 15.31 -35.27 -10.46
CA HIS A 706 16.31 -36.33 -10.67
C HIS A 706 17.55 -35.81 -11.41
N ASP A 707 17.36 -34.83 -12.30
CA ASP A 707 18.44 -34.18 -13.03
C ASP A 707 18.98 -33.00 -12.23
N ILE A 708 20.26 -33.06 -11.86
CA ILE A 708 20.95 -32.00 -11.11
C ILE A 708 22.14 -31.49 -11.92
N ILE A 709 22.13 -30.19 -12.18
CA ILE A 709 23.19 -29.44 -12.85
C ILE A 709 23.91 -28.58 -11.82
N LYS A 710 25.21 -28.80 -11.69
CA LYS A 710 26.06 -28.09 -10.72
C LYS A 710 26.75 -26.93 -11.41
N VAL A 711 26.64 -25.73 -10.85
CA VAL A 711 27.22 -24.49 -11.38
C VAL A 711 27.99 -23.74 -10.29
N SER A 712 28.94 -22.88 -10.66
CA SER A 712 29.63 -22.03 -9.69
C SER A 712 28.76 -20.88 -9.19
N GLU A 713 27.83 -20.39 -10.01
CA GLU A 713 26.92 -19.30 -9.67
C GLU A 713 25.59 -19.45 -10.41
N ILE A 714 24.48 -19.10 -9.74
CA ILE A 714 23.16 -18.99 -10.35
C ILE A 714 23.01 -17.59 -10.98
N PRO A 715 22.60 -17.47 -12.26
CA PRO A 715 22.42 -16.18 -12.91
C PRO A 715 21.31 -15.37 -12.22
N VAL A 716 21.55 -14.06 -12.03
CA VAL A 716 20.61 -13.12 -11.38
C VAL A 716 20.42 -11.85 -12.21
N LEU A 717 19.24 -11.25 -12.10
CA LEU A 717 18.89 -9.95 -12.66
C LEU A 717 19.44 -8.81 -11.79
N GLY A 718 19.53 -7.59 -12.34
CA GLY A 718 19.97 -6.39 -11.61
C GLY A 718 19.09 -5.96 -10.42
N SER A 719 17.93 -6.61 -10.22
CA SER A 719 17.10 -6.48 -9.03
C SER A 719 17.47 -7.46 -7.90
N GLY A 720 18.43 -8.36 -8.13
CA GLY A 720 18.82 -9.45 -7.21
C GLY A 720 18.03 -10.75 -7.36
N LYS A 721 17.08 -10.84 -8.30
CA LYS A 721 16.23 -12.03 -8.52
C LYS A 721 16.90 -13.04 -9.45
N THR A 722 16.64 -14.34 -9.30
CA THR A 722 17.11 -15.38 -10.22
C THR A 722 16.66 -15.13 -11.67
N ASP A 723 17.59 -15.24 -12.62
CA ASP A 723 17.33 -15.21 -14.06
C ASP A 723 17.02 -16.62 -14.57
N TYR A 724 15.73 -16.99 -14.48
CA TYR A 724 15.24 -18.30 -14.90
C TYR A 724 15.32 -18.57 -16.40
N VAL A 725 15.37 -17.52 -17.23
CA VAL A 725 15.51 -17.69 -18.70
C VAL A 725 16.90 -18.21 -19.00
N THR A 726 17.92 -17.55 -18.43
CA THR A 726 19.30 -17.98 -18.57
C THR A 726 19.53 -19.35 -17.92
N ALA A 727 18.98 -19.59 -16.73
CA ALA A 727 19.09 -20.90 -16.06
C ALA A 727 18.43 -22.04 -16.87
N ARG A 728 17.27 -21.81 -17.48
CA ARG A 728 16.61 -22.82 -18.34
C ARG A 728 17.44 -23.11 -19.58
N ARG A 729 18.01 -22.08 -20.22
CA ARG A 729 18.90 -22.26 -21.38
C ARG A 729 20.12 -23.11 -21.01
N MET A 730 20.78 -22.81 -19.88
CA MET A 730 21.90 -23.61 -19.37
C MET A 730 21.51 -25.08 -19.18
N ALA A 731 20.30 -25.34 -18.66
CA ALA A 731 19.81 -26.70 -18.48
C ALA A 731 19.54 -27.44 -19.81
N LEU A 732 18.92 -26.76 -20.78
CA LEU A 732 18.68 -27.32 -22.12
C LEU A 732 19.99 -27.65 -22.84
N ASP A 733 20.95 -26.73 -22.79
CA ASP A 733 22.26 -26.88 -23.44
C ASP A 733 23.04 -28.07 -22.86
N GLN A 734 23.09 -28.21 -21.53
CA GLN A 734 23.77 -29.34 -20.89
C GLN A 734 23.07 -30.69 -21.11
N LEU A 735 21.74 -30.70 -21.22
CA LEU A 735 20.97 -31.91 -21.46
C LEU A 735 20.86 -32.27 -22.94
N GLY A 736 21.40 -31.45 -23.85
CA GLY A 736 21.32 -31.66 -25.30
C GLY A 736 19.89 -31.59 -25.84
N LEU A 737 19.04 -30.76 -25.24
CA LEU A 737 17.64 -30.58 -25.60
C LEU A 737 17.47 -29.31 -26.44
N ALA A 738 16.67 -29.39 -27.51
CA ALA A 738 16.28 -28.19 -28.27
C ALA A 738 15.32 -27.32 -27.43
N ALA A 739 15.50 -26.00 -27.51
CA ALA A 739 14.90 -25.00 -26.59
C ALA A 739 13.39 -24.82 -26.69
#